data_AF-A0A3M1CNT3-F1
#
_entry.id   AF-A0A3M1CNT3-F1
#
_cell.length_a   1.000
_cell.length_b   1.000
_cell.length_c   1.000
_cell.angle_alpha   90.00
_cell.angle_beta   90.00
_cell.angle_gamma   90.00
#
_symmetry.space_group_name_H-M   'P 1'
#
loop_
_entity.id
_entity.type
_entity.pdbx_description
1 polymer ?
#
loop_
_entity_poly.entity_id
_entity_poly.type
_entity_poly.pdbx_seq_one_letter_code
_entity_poly.pdbx_strand_id
1 'polypeptide(L)'
;MMPLAFSETMRGVVRDAGGTPHLVEFDVTIGAPALRHFLHRGDADLRGVIRAEPWARDAPVEGRFHIDTHGMDYALEFTTEEGAQARLVGRKDLDPARLLPSMTTLHTRLLVDGRERATGTLHFDLNEVVALGASLRLRGDRRPRDIRRRPPGREVDPAPPLGRRHQRLLAACAAVLIPPGDHVPPVDGDTIDGALGVIAGFPGHVQVLLARALDALALWARLRTGRPFSALPVDRRAALMADLDHLGPGGAGLRLLLGVAIRTAHFGRTDYLHAVGAPTFDRPTCEPSTAEPPQAWRRNILCPDDLDPTTDIDADVVVVGTGAGGAVVAAELAERGCGVALVEAGAFYDRTEFSGPPQDRLARFYDDGGMRFSVGNTVISIPTGRMVGGSTAINSGTCFRTPPAVLAEWRSRGFPAEFHPDHFDRWFRKVETELQVAPGDARWLGAVAEVVARGAEALGAHHHPLPRNAPGCDGQGVCPVGCPTDARRSTNVSYVPRALRAGAALFSGMELRHLHRRGQRVAAVEARGQTSTGAPRRLRIRARAVVIAAGTLNSPRLLADNGIRLPHLGRNLSIHPALGMFARLPDPVAPWRAIPQGYGVTGLVDPRLRFEGFYLPPQLSGGLLPADGRLLTRWMDAADRVVQYGFMVRDGSVGRVRRGPGGRPLIHYSLTPELLDLFARGAAALAELLLAGGAESVLTGISGQPTVDSRTAAADLRHQVRHPSQLRLAAFHPLGTCRMAASPDEGVVDFDHRVFGTDNLYVIDGSSVPSSLGVNPQVTI
;
A
#
# COMPACT_ATOMS: atom_id res chain seq x y z
N MET A 1 -14.08 -19.78 -32.15
CA MET A 1 -13.75 -18.68 -33.08
C MET A 1 -14.14 -17.35 -32.44
N MET A 2 -13.15 -16.61 -31.95
CA MET A 2 -13.35 -15.30 -31.34
C MET A 2 -13.22 -14.22 -32.43
N PRO A 3 -14.16 -13.26 -32.53
CA PRO A 3 -13.95 -12.05 -33.30
C PRO A 3 -12.82 -11.25 -32.65
N LEU A 4 -11.93 -10.70 -33.47
CA LEU A 4 -10.92 -9.76 -32.99
C LEU A 4 -11.58 -8.38 -32.90
N ALA A 5 -11.50 -7.72 -31.76
CA ALA A 5 -11.95 -6.34 -31.58
C ALA A 5 -10.97 -5.62 -30.65
N PHE A 6 -10.36 -4.54 -31.15
CA PHE A 6 -9.50 -3.66 -30.36
C PHE A 6 -9.73 -2.21 -30.80
N SER A 7 -9.43 -1.25 -29.93
CA SER A 7 -9.75 0.16 -30.18
C SER A 7 -8.48 0.99 -30.15
N GLU A 8 -8.27 1.79 -31.19
CA GLU A 8 -7.09 2.64 -31.33
C GLU A 8 -7.47 4.05 -31.76
N THR A 9 -6.63 5.01 -31.38
CA THR A 9 -6.77 6.41 -31.76
C THR A 9 -5.62 6.77 -32.70
N MET A 10 -5.93 7.10 -33.95
CA MET A 10 -4.96 7.59 -34.92
C MET A 10 -4.99 9.10 -34.98
N ARG A 11 -3.80 9.73 -34.91
CA ARG A 11 -3.66 11.20 -34.91
C ARG A 11 -2.57 11.64 -35.86
N GLY A 12 -2.80 12.77 -36.52
CA GLY A 12 -1.84 13.32 -37.46
C GLY A 12 -2.24 14.66 -38.01
N VAL A 13 -1.40 15.20 -38.88
CA VAL A 13 -1.63 16.49 -39.52
C VAL A 13 -1.71 16.28 -41.02
N VAL A 14 -2.78 16.79 -41.64
CA VAL A 14 -2.91 16.93 -43.09
C VAL A 14 -2.82 18.40 -43.48
N ARG A 15 -2.33 18.70 -44.67
CA ARG A 15 -2.24 20.06 -45.21
C ARG A 15 -3.12 20.20 -46.44
N ASP A 16 -3.92 21.26 -46.48
CA ASP A 16 -4.74 21.58 -47.64
C ASP A 16 -3.91 22.12 -48.82
N ALA A 17 -4.56 22.41 -49.95
CA ALA A 17 -3.90 22.96 -51.14
C ALA A 17 -3.21 24.32 -50.90
N GLY A 18 -3.60 25.06 -49.87
CA GLY A 18 -2.96 26.31 -49.43
C GLY A 18 -1.80 26.09 -48.45
N GLY A 19 -1.52 24.84 -48.06
CA GLY A 19 -0.48 24.48 -47.10
C GLY A 19 -0.89 24.61 -45.63
N THR A 20 -2.15 24.96 -45.34
CA THR A 20 -2.66 25.12 -43.98
C THR A 20 -2.74 23.76 -43.28
N PRO A 21 -2.14 23.58 -42.10
CA PRO A 21 -2.20 22.33 -41.37
C PRO A 21 -3.55 22.18 -40.63
N HIS A 22 -4.13 20.99 -40.74
CA HIS A 22 -5.37 20.58 -40.08
C HIS A 22 -5.11 19.30 -39.29
N LEU A 23 -5.53 19.28 -38.03
CA LEU A 23 -5.42 18.10 -37.17
C LEU A 23 -6.50 17.10 -37.59
N VAL A 24 -6.08 15.85 -37.81
CA VAL A 24 -6.99 14.74 -38.06
C VAL A 24 -6.79 13.71 -36.96
N GLU A 25 -7.88 13.41 -36.28
CA GLU A 25 -7.98 12.37 -35.28
C GLU A 25 -9.11 11.42 -35.68
N PHE A 26 -8.88 10.12 -35.55
CA PHE A 26 -9.98 9.16 -35.62
C PHE A 26 -9.82 8.08 -34.56
N ASP A 27 -10.92 7.83 -33.85
CA ASP A 27 -11.05 6.76 -32.86
C ASP A 27 -11.73 5.60 -33.55
N VAL A 28 -11.04 4.46 -33.67
CA VAL A 28 -11.53 3.31 -34.44
C VAL A 28 -11.54 2.04 -33.61
N THR A 29 -12.60 1.25 -33.78
CA THR A 29 -12.63 -0.15 -33.39
C THR A 29 -12.31 -1.00 -34.62
N ILE A 30 -11.26 -1.80 -34.50
CA ILE A 30 -10.79 -2.70 -35.55
C ILE A 30 -11.40 -4.08 -35.30
N GLY A 31 -12.29 -4.50 -36.19
CA GLY A 31 -13.05 -5.75 -36.09
C GLY A 31 -12.65 -6.73 -37.19
N ALA A 32 -12.27 -7.96 -36.84
CA ALA A 32 -12.16 -9.06 -37.82
C ALA A 32 -13.16 -10.18 -37.48
N PRO A 33 -13.93 -10.71 -38.46
CA PRO A 33 -14.90 -11.80 -38.21
C PRO A 33 -14.28 -13.03 -37.56
N ALA A 34 -12.99 -13.29 -37.85
CA ALA A 34 -12.21 -14.33 -37.21
C ALA A 34 -10.73 -13.92 -37.11
N LEU A 35 -10.12 -14.09 -35.93
CA LEU A 35 -8.69 -13.83 -35.71
C LEU A 35 -7.78 -14.55 -36.72
N ARG A 36 -8.12 -15.79 -37.07
CA ARG A 36 -7.37 -16.58 -38.07
C ARG A 36 -7.43 -15.95 -39.47
N HIS A 37 -8.49 -15.22 -39.80
CA HIS A 37 -8.61 -14.50 -41.06
C HIS A 37 -7.63 -13.34 -41.11
N PHE A 38 -7.59 -12.51 -40.06
CA PHE A 38 -6.64 -11.41 -39.95
C PHE A 38 -5.18 -11.90 -39.99
N LEU A 39 -4.84 -12.98 -39.28
CA LEU A 39 -3.48 -13.54 -39.29
C LEU A 39 -3.05 -14.11 -40.65
N HIS A 40 -3.99 -14.56 -41.49
CA HIS A 40 -3.67 -15.13 -42.81
C HIS A 40 -3.79 -14.12 -43.95
N ARG A 41 -4.66 -13.12 -43.83
CA ARG A 41 -4.98 -12.19 -44.92
C ARG A 41 -4.70 -10.72 -44.61
N GLY A 42 -4.45 -10.37 -43.36
CA GLY A 42 -4.20 -8.98 -42.98
C GLY A 42 -5.42 -8.07 -42.91
N ASP A 43 -6.61 -8.57 -43.27
CA ASP A 43 -7.81 -7.76 -43.44
C ASP A 43 -8.61 -7.56 -42.14
N ALA A 44 -9.02 -6.32 -41.86
CA ALA A 44 -9.95 -5.97 -40.79
C ALA A 44 -10.91 -4.84 -41.19
N ASP A 45 -12.10 -4.84 -40.61
CA ASP A 45 -13.08 -3.77 -40.73
C ASP A 45 -12.80 -2.68 -39.70
N LEU A 46 -12.98 -1.42 -40.11
CA LEU A 46 -12.80 -0.24 -39.29
C LEU A 46 -14.16 0.41 -39.05
N ARG A 47 -14.50 0.72 -37.80
CA ARG A 47 -15.67 1.53 -37.44
C ARG A 47 -15.34 2.51 -36.34
N GLY A 48 -15.79 3.75 -36.44
CA GLY A 48 -15.35 4.76 -35.49
C GLY A 48 -15.97 6.13 -35.67
N VAL A 49 -15.29 7.13 -35.10
CA VAL A 49 -15.61 8.55 -35.23
C VAL A 49 -14.36 9.30 -35.68
N ILE A 50 -14.50 10.17 -36.67
CA ILE A 50 -13.43 11.05 -37.17
C ILE A 50 -13.69 12.51 -36.77
N ARG A 51 -12.60 13.18 -36.38
CA ARG A 51 -12.49 14.62 -36.15
C ARG A 51 -11.41 15.15 -37.08
N ALA A 52 -11.83 15.84 -38.13
CA ALA A 52 -10.98 16.38 -39.19
C ALA A 52 -11.51 17.77 -39.57
N GLU A 53 -11.31 18.76 -38.71
CA GLU A 53 -11.76 20.13 -39.01
C GLU A 53 -10.99 20.72 -40.20
N PRO A 54 -11.63 21.51 -41.08
CA PRO A 54 -13.04 21.94 -41.03
C PRO A 54 -14.04 20.94 -41.64
N TRP A 55 -13.59 19.79 -42.13
CA TRP A 55 -14.43 18.86 -42.90
C TRP A 55 -15.41 18.03 -42.06
N ALA A 56 -15.03 17.66 -40.84
CA ALA A 56 -15.86 16.88 -39.91
C ALA A 56 -15.45 17.13 -38.45
N ARG A 57 -16.40 17.34 -37.55
CA ARG A 57 -16.12 17.45 -36.11
C ARG A 57 -16.23 16.15 -35.33
N ASP A 58 -17.23 15.33 -35.63
CA ASP A 58 -17.45 14.00 -35.02
C ASP A 58 -18.28 13.12 -35.99
N ALA A 59 -17.78 12.91 -37.20
CA ALA A 59 -18.51 12.12 -38.20
C ALA A 59 -18.31 10.61 -37.97
N PRO A 60 -19.37 9.78 -38.04
CA PRO A 60 -19.20 8.34 -38.01
C PRO A 60 -18.47 7.87 -39.26
N VAL A 61 -17.58 6.90 -39.10
CA VAL A 61 -16.79 6.33 -40.21
C VAL A 61 -16.90 4.82 -40.27
N GLU A 62 -16.88 4.30 -41.49
CA GLU A 62 -16.69 2.88 -41.76
C GLU A 62 -15.57 2.70 -42.79
N GLY A 63 -14.84 1.59 -42.71
CA GLY A 63 -13.72 1.38 -43.60
C GLY A 63 -13.05 0.04 -43.48
N ARG A 64 -11.88 -0.08 -44.11
CA ARG A 64 -11.07 -1.29 -44.11
C ARG A 64 -9.62 -0.97 -43.79
N PHE A 65 -8.96 -1.94 -43.18
CA PHE A 65 -7.55 -1.97 -42.87
C PHE A 65 -6.94 -3.25 -43.43
N HIS A 66 -5.75 -3.12 -44.02
CA HIS A 66 -4.98 -4.25 -44.53
C HIS A 66 -3.52 -4.13 -44.09
N ILE A 67 -2.93 -5.27 -43.72
CA ILE A 67 -1.50 -5.38 -43.43
C ILE A 67 -0.94 -6.70 -43.94
N ASP A 68 0.12 -6.61 -44.72
CA ASP A 68 0.89 -7.77 -45.16
C ASP A 68 2.40 -7.56 -44.97
N THR A 69 3.21 -8.43 -45.53
CA THR A 69 4.68 -8.37 -45.43
C THR A 69 5.30 -7.22 -46.24
N HIS A 70 4.54 -6.59 -47.13
CA HIS A 70 5.01 -5.58 -48.08
C HIS A 70 4.42 -4.18 -47.80
N GLY A 71 3.33 -4.09 -47.03
CA GLY A 71 2.68 -2.82 -46.78
C GLY A 71 1.56 -2.86 -45.74
N MET A 72 1.13 -1.66 -45.37
CA MET A 72 -0.05 -1.39 -44.57
C MET A 72 -0.86 -0.29 -45.24
N ASP A 73 -2.17 -0.48 -45.32
CA ASP A 73 -3.09 0.54 -45.80
C ASP A 73 -4.43 0.53 -45.08
N TYR A 74 -5.10 1.69 -45.12
CA TYR A 74 -6.48 1.82 -44.67
C TYR A 74 -7.27 2.74 -45.58
N ALA A 75 -8.58 2.54 -45.62
CA ALA A 75 -9.53 3.41 -46.27
C ALA A 75 -10.78 3.59 -45.40
N LEU A 76 -11.10 4.83 -45.05
CA LEU A 76 -12.27 5.22 -44.26
C LEU A 76 -13.19 6.09 -45.12
N GLU A 77 -14.49 5.86 -45.03
CA GLU A 77 -15.53 6.65 -45.69
C GLU A 77 -16.39 7.35 -44.64
N PHE A 78 -16.70 8.62 -44.88
CA PHE A 78 -17.50 9.46 -43.99
C PHE A 78 -18.19 10.59 -44.76
N THR A 79 -19.23 11.17 -44.15
CA THR A 79 -19.92 12.35 -44.70
C THR A 79 -19.41 13.60 -44.01
N THR A 80 -19.03 14.61 -44.80
CA THR A 80 -18.60 15.93 -44.28
C THR A 80 -19.76 16.72 -43.65
N GLU A 81 -19.47 17.79 -42.91
CA GLU A 81 -20.51 18.70 -42.37
C GLU A 81 -21.41 19.29 -43.46
N GLU A 82 -20.88 19.45 -44.69
CA GLU A 82 -21.60 19.98 -45.85
C GLU A 82 -22.37 18.91 -46.65
N GLY A 83 -22.38 17.65 -46.18
CA GLY A 83 -23.09 16.55 -46.83
C GLY A 83 -22.35 15.87 -48.00
N ALA A 84 -21.14 16.32 -48.33
CA ALA A 84 -20.29 15.70 -49.36
C ALA A 84 -19.68 14.36 -48.87
N GLN A 85 -19.45 13.44 -49.81
CA GLN A 85 -18.82 12.15 -49.51
C GLN A 85 -17.31 12.30 -49.41
N ALA A 86 -16.74 11.93 -48.27
CA ALA A 86 -15.31 12.02 -48.02
C ALA A 86 -14.69 10.64 -47.77
N ARG A 87 -13.44 10.51 -48.20
CA ARG A 87 -12.64 9.30 -48.02
C ARG A 87 -11.24 9.64 -47.53
N LEU A 88 -10.83 9.04 -46.41
CA LEU A 88 -9.47 9.15 -45.87
C LEU A 88 -8.71 7.86 -46.16
N VAL A 89 -7.59 7.95 -46.88
CA VAL A 89 -6.78 6.79 -47.26
C VAL A 89 -5.36 6.96 -46.76
N GLY A 90 -4.82 5.95 -46.08
CA GLY A 90 -3.43 5.94 -45.63
C GLY A 90 -2.66 4.74 -46.14
N ARG A 91 -1.37 4.90 -46.43
CA ARG A 91 -0.48 3.80 -46.86
C ARG A 91 0.94 3.97 -46.31
N LYS A 92 1.57 2.83 -46.03
CA LYS A 92 3.00 2.70 -45.75
C LYS A 92 3.53 1.41 -46.38
N ASP A 93 4.60 1.49 -47.16
CA ASP A 93 5.31 0.30 -47.63
C ASP A 93 6.26 -0.22 -46.53
N LEU A 94 6.35 -1.53 -46.36
CA LEU A 94 7.11 -2.21 -45.31
C LEU A 94 8.33 -2.94 -45.89
N ASP A 95 9.45 -2.89 -45.17
CA ASP A 95 10.65 -3.67 -45.49
C ASP A 95 10.61 -5.01 -44.72
N PRO A 96 10.56 -6.17 -45.41
CA PRO A 96 10.50 -7.49 -44.77
C PRO A 96 11.66 -7.78 -43.81
N ALA A 97 12.81 -7.08 -43.96
CA ALA A 97 14.01 -7.30 -43.16
C ALA A 97 14.04 -6.47 -41.85
N ARG A 98 13.07 -5.57 -41.63
CA ARG A 98 13.03 -4.68 -40.45
C ARG A 98 11.81 -4.96 -39.57
N LEU A 99 12.04 -5.10 -38.27
CA LEU A 99 10.97 -5.18 -37.28
C LEU A 99 10.15 -3.87 -37.30
N LEU A 100 8.83 -3.98 -37.34
CA LEU A 100 7.92 -2.83 -37.25
C LEU A 100 8.06 -2.15 -35.87
N PRO A 101 8.31 -0.83 -35.82
CA PRO A 101 8.23 -0.07 -34.58
C PRO A 101 6.80 -0.07 -34.04
N SER A 102 6.65 0.00 -32.71
CA SER A 102 5.34 0.13 -32.04
C SER A 102 4.56 1.32 -32.55
N MET A 103 5.21 2.46 -32.80
CA MET A 103 4.59 3.63 -33.42
C MET A 103 4.95 3.71 -34.90
N THR A 104 3.95 3.64 -35.78
CA THR A 104 4.11 3.65 -37.23
C THR A 104 3.42 4.87 -37.86
N THR A 105 4.06 5.50 -38.85
CA THR A 105 3.51 6.67 -39.57
C THR A 105 3.06 6.28 -40.96
N LEU A 106 1.82 6.60 -41.34
CA LEU A 106 1.26 6.37 -42.67
C LEU A 106 1.12 7.69 -43.42
N HIS A 107 1.40 7.67 -44.72
CA HIS A 107 1.09 8.77 -45.61
C HIS A 107 -0.39 8.77 -45.93
N THR A 108 -1.07 9.87 -45.63
CA THR A 108 -2.53 9.97 -45.65
C THR A 108 -3.00 11.01 -46.65
N ARG A 109 -4.09 10.70 -47.35
CA ARG A 109 -4.78 11.59 -48.30
C ARG A 109 -6.25 11.66 -47.95
N LEU A 110 -6.79 12.88 -47.92
CA LEU A 110 -8.21 13.17 -47.76
C LEU A 110 -8.81 13.54 -49.12
N LEU A 111 -9.79 12.77 -49.55
CA LEU A 111 -10.57 12.96 -50.78
C LEU A 111 -11.97 13.43 -50.40
N VAL A 112 -12.49 14.48 -51.03
CA VAL A 112 -13.90 14.91 -50.90
C VAL A 112 -14.50 14.99 -52.29
N ASP A 113 -15.60 14.27 -52.51
CA ASP A 113 -16.22 14.02 -53.84
C ASP A 113 -15.21 13.56 -54.90
N GLY A 114 -14.30 12.67 -54.49
CA GLY A 114 -13.27 12.10 -55.37
C GLY A 114 -12.11 13.03 -55.71
N ARG A 115 -12.08 14.27 -55.21
CA ARG A 115 -10.96 15.21 -55.39
C ARG A 115 -10.10 15.27 -54.14
N GLU A 116 -8.79 15.24 -54.30
CA GLU A 116 -7.84 15.39 -53.21
C GLU A 116 -7.93 16.81 -52.61
N ARG A 117 -8.16 16.87 -51.30
CA ARG A 117 -8.32 18.12 -50.56
C ARG A 117 -7.17 18.38 -49.60
N ALA A 118 -6.59 17.33 -49.02
CA ALA A 118 -5.45 17.46 -48.13
C ALA A 118 -4.57 16.21 -48.12
N THR A 119 -3.28 16.38 -47.83
CA THR A 119 -2.31 15.28 -47.67
C THR A 119 -1.44 15.48 -46.44
N GLY A 120 -0.98 14.39 -45.83
CA GLY A 120 -0.10 14.48 -44.68
C GLY A 120 0.23 13.12 -44.11
N THR A 121 0.36 13.06 -42.78
CA THR A 121 0.76 11.83 -42.10
C THR A 121 -0.02 11.62 -40.82
N LEU A 122 -0.49 10.39 -40.61
CA LEU A 122 -1.09 9.94 -39.36
C LEU A 122 -0.21 8.90 -38.68
N HIS A 123 -0.17 8.96 -37.36
CA HIS A 123 0.53 8.03 -36.50
C HIS A 123 -0.43 6.97 -35.96
N PHE A 124 0.04 5.73 -35.95
CA PHE A 124 -0.69 4.54 -35.54
C PHE A 124 0.14 3.77 -34.50
N ASP A 125 -0.47 3.41 -33.37
CA ASP A 125 0.16 2.53 -32.37
C ASP A 125 -0.22 1.07 -32.67
N LEU A 126 0.80 0.24 -32.91
CA LEU A 126 0.70 -1.20 -33.14
C LEU A 126 0.87 -2.02 -31.86
N ASN A 127 1.07 -1.36 -30.71
CA ASN A 127 1.27 -2.03 -29.42
C ASN A 127 0.16 -3.04 -29.11
N GLU A 128 -1.11 -2.76 -29.45
CA GLU A 128 -2.19 -3.72 -29.22
C GLU A 128 -2.13 -4.94 -30.16
N VAL A 129 -1.68 -4.79 -31.41
CA VAL A 129 -1.48 -5.92 -32.35
C VAL A 129 -0.31 -6.80 -31.92
N VAL A 130 0.78 -6.18 -31.43
CA VAL A 130 1.95 -6.87 -30.88
C VAL A 130 1.62 -7.53 -29.54
N ALA A 131 0.88 -6.85 -28.66
CA ALA A 131 0.40 -7.38 -27.38
C ALA A 131 -0.60 -8.52 -27.57
N LEU A 132 -1.42 -8.49 -28.62
CA LEU A 132 -2.28 -9.60 -29.01
C LEU A 132 -1.44 -10.83 -29.38
N GLY A 133 -0.40 -10.66 -30.20
CA GLY A 133 0.56 -11.72 -30.53
C GLY A 133 1.29 -12.30 -29.31
N ALA A 134 1.63 -11.47 -28.33
CA ALA A 134 2.23 -11.90 -27.06
C ALA A 134 1.23 -12.59 -26.12
N SER A 135 -0.01 -12.10 -26.05
CA SER A 135 -1.08 -12.65 -25.21
C SER A 135 -1.60 -14.02 -25.70
N LEU A 136 -1.48 -14.30 -27.01
CA LEU A 136 -1.81 -15.60 -27.61
C LEU A 136 -0.82 -16.72 -27.23
N ARG A 137 0.39 -16.38 -26.75
CA ARG A 137 1.28 -17.37 -26.11
C ARG A 137 0.82 -17.76 -24.70
N LEU A 138 -0.12 -17.01 -24.12
CA LEU A 138 -0.50 -17.08 -22.70
C LEU A 138 -1.94 -17.51 -22.43
N ARG A 139 -2.82 -17.72 -23.45
CA ARG A 139 -4.22 -18.10 -23.19
C ARG A 139 -4.82 -19.14 -24.15
N GLY A 140 -5.42 -20.15 -23.52
CA GLY A 140 -6.51 -20.94 -24.09
C GLY A 140 -7.82 -20.14 -24.18
N ASP A 141 -8.64 -20.57 -25.13
CA ASP A 141 -9.80 -19.94 -25.77
C ASP A 141 -10.97 -19.58 -24.80
N ARG A 142 -11.16 -18.31 -24.35
CA ARG A 142 -12.43 -17.85 -23.72
C ARG A 142 -12.76 -16.35 -23.89
N ARG A 143 -14.07 -16.08 -24.06
CA ARG A 143 -14.73 -14.78 -24.36
C ARG A 143 -14.84 -13.82 -23.18
N PRO A 144 -14.85 -12.49 -23.43
CA PRO A 144 -15.05 -11.46 -22.40
C PRO A 144 -16.52 -11.45 -21.92
N ARG A 145 -16.71 -11.26 -20.61
CA ARG A 145 -18.02 -10.97 -19.99
C ARG A 145 -17.96 -9.66 -19.23
N ASP A 146 -19.07 -8.95 -19.27
CA ASP A 146 -19.29 -7.63 -18.70
C ASP A 146 -19.23 -7.66 -17.17
N ILE A 147 -18.45 -6.75 -16.58
CA ILE A 147 -17.99 -6.80 -15.19
C ILE A 147 -18.81 -5.84 -14.34
N ARG A 148 -19.82 -6.35 -13.63
CA ARG A 148 -20.34 -5.70 -12.40
C ARG A 148 -19.70 -6.40 -11.20
N ARG A 149 -18.64 -5.80 -10.64
CA ARG A 149 -17.91 -6.29 -9.46
C ARG A 149 -18.71 -6.00 -8.18
N ARG A 150 -19.05 -7.06 -7.44
CA ARG A 150 -19.32 -6.99 -6.00
C ARG A 150 -17.99 -7.21 -5.28
N PRO A 151 -17.64 -6.43 -4.25
CA PRO A 151 -16.37 -6.61 -3.54
C PRO A 151 -16.33 -7.97 -2.84
N PRO A 152 -15.17 -8.63 -2.74
CA PRO A 152 -15.00 -9.82 -1.93
C PRO A 152 -15.06 -9.40 -0.46
N GLY A 153 -16.25 -9.46 0.11
CA GLY A 153 -16.40 -9.64 1.55
C GLY A 153 -15.85 -11.01 1.88
N ARG A 154 -14.80 -11.06 2.69
CA ARG A 154 -14.29 -12.30 3.26
C ARG A 154 -15.40 -12.85 4.17
N GLU A 155 -16.23 -13.77 3.68
CA GLU A 155 -16.99 -14.66 4.57
C GLU A 155 -15.96 -15.59 5.22
N VAL A 156 -15.42 -15.12 6.35
CA VAL A 156 -14.71 -15.96 7.30
C VAL A 156 -15.76 -16.88 7.90
N ASP A 157 -15.48 -18.19 7.87
CA ASP A 157 -16.23 -19.23 8.58
C ASP A 157 -16.63 -18.72 9.97
N PRO A 158 -17.92 -18.56 10.30
CA PRO A 158 -18.34 -17.93 11.54
C PRO A 158 -18.13 -18.91 12.70
N ALA A 159 -16.93 -18.92 13.28
CA ALA A 159 -16.79 -19.26 14.70
C ALA A 159 -17.59 -18.21 15.50
N PRO A 160 -18.31 -18.60 16.56
CA PRO A 160 -19.51 -17.88 16.97
C PRO A 160 -19.17 -16.45 17.39
N PRO A 161 -19.96 -15.45 16.93
CA PRO A 161 -19.85 -14.10 17.44
C PRO A 161 -19.96 -14.15 18.96
N LEU A 162 -19.19 -13.30 19.64
CA LEU A 162 -19.24 -13.12 21.08
C LEU A 162 -20.70 -13.15 21.57
N GLY A 163 -21.09 -14.24 22.23
CA GLY A 163 -22.49 -14.44 22.64
C GLY A 163 -22.98 -13.35 23.63
N ARG A 164 -24.28 -13.31 23.90
CA ARG A 164 -24.92 -12.28 24.74
C ARG A 164 -24.21 -12.00 26.08
N ARG A 165 -23.62 -13.03 26.71
CA ARG A 165 -22.82 -12.88 27.94
C ARG A 165 -21.56 -12.03 27.70
N HIS A 166 -20.84 -12.28 26.62
CA HIS A 166 -19.65 -11.51 26.26
C HIS A 166 -20.00 -10.06 25.92
N GLN A 167 -21.11 -9.82 25.22
CA GLN A 167 -21.59 -8.47 24.90
C GLN A 167 -21.86 -7.65 26.17
N ARG A 168 -22.50 -8.25 27.19
CA ARG A 168 -22.69 -7.60 28.50
C ARG A 168 -21.37 -7.28 29.20
N LEU A 169 -20.36 -8.14 29.06
CA LEU A 169 -19.03 -7.91 29.61
C LEU A 169 -18.30 -6.80 28.84
N LEU A 170 -18.41 -6.77 27.50
CA LEU A 170 -17.91 -5.68 26.68
C LEU A 170 -18.51 -4.34 27.10
N ALA A 171 -19.85 -4.26 27.23
CA ALA A 171 -20.53 -3.06 27.70
C ALA A 171 -20.04 -2.61 29.08
N ALA A 172 -19.84 -3.56 29.98
CA ALA A 172 -19.32 -3.28 31.32
C ALA A 172 -17.88 -2.75 31.29
N CYS A 173 -17.03 -3.24 30.38
CA CYS A 173 -15.68 -2.73 30.15
C CYS A 173 -15.72 -1.35 29.49
N ALA A 174 -16.57 -1.15 28.49
CA ALA A 174 -16.69 0.10 27.75
C ALA A 174 -17.04 1.28 28.67
N ALA A 175 -17.96 1.09 29.61
CA ALA A 175 -18.31 2.10 30.61
C ALA A 175 -17.15 2.50 31.54
N VAL A 176 -16.14 1.64 31.72
CA VAL A 176 -14.90 1.96 32.45
C VAL A 176 -13.93 2.72 31.56
N LEU A 177 -13.78 2.25 30.31
CA LEU A 177 -12.80 2.78 29.38
C LEU A 177 -13.15 4.18 28.88
N ILE A 178 -14.45 4.48 28.73
CA ILE A 178 -14.94 5.70 28.09
C ILE A 178 -16.10 6.29 28.92
N PRO A 179 -15.80 7.04 30.00
CA PRO A 179 -16.81 7.88 30.63
C PRO A 179 -17.20 9.02 29.66
N PRO A 180 -18.47 9.49 29.69
CA PRO A 180 -18.91 10.59 28.83
C PRO A 180 -18.18 11.90 29.16
N GLY A 181 -18.04 12.75 28.14
CA GLY A 181 -17.41 14.06 28.19
C GLY A 181 -18.31 15.14 27.58
N ASP A 182 -17.71 16.28 27.24
CA ASP A 182 -18.44 17.39 26.62
C ASP A 182 -18.84 17.07 25.17
N HIS A 183 -17.93 16.44 24.41
CA HIS A 183 -18.14 15.99 23.04
C HIS A 183 -18.18 14.46 22.92
N VAL A 184 -17.59 13.73 23.87
CA VAL A 184 -17.60 12.27 23.92
C VAL A 184 -18.95 11.76 24.44
N PRO A 185 -19.78 11.09 23.59
CA PRO A 185 -21.09 10.62 24.01
C PRO A 185 -20.99 9.46 25.02
N PRO A 186 -22.06 9.16 25.77
CA PRO A 186 -22.09 7.97 26.61
C PRO A 186 -21.99 6.70 25.77
N VAL A 187 -21.36 5.67 26.33
CA VAL A 187 -21.39 4.32 25.76
C VAL A 187 -22.81 3.76 25.78
N ASP A 188 -23.26 3.25 24.64
CA ASP A 188 -24.60 2.69 24.40
C ASP A 188 -24.52 1.43 23.52
N GLY A 189 -25.67 0.98 22.98
CA GLY A 189 -25.76 -0.17 22.07
C GLY A 189 -24.92 -0.04 20.81
N ASP A 190 -24.93 1.12 20.15
CA ASP A 190 -24.20 1.37 18.91
C ASP A 190 -22.69 1.22 19.09
N THR A 191 -22.19 1.63 20.26
CA THR A 191 -20.77 1.42 20.62
C THR A 191 -20.42 -0.07 20.67
N ILE A 192 -21.32 -0.90 21.22
CA ILE A 192 -21.08 -2.33 21.37
C ILE A 192 -21.24 -3.05 20.04
N ASP A 193 -22.23 -2.70 19.24
CA ASP A 193 -22.44 -3.27 17.91
C ASP A 193 -21.26 -2.93 16.98
N GLY A 194 -20.78 -1.69 17.02
CA GLY A 194 -19.56 -1.28 16.32
C GLY A 194 -18.32 -2.05 16.82
N ALA A 195 -18.18 -2.26 18.13
CA ALA A 195 -17.05 -3.00 18.69
C ALA A 195 -17.06 -4.47 18.25
N LEU A 196 -18.24 -5.08 18.14
CA LEU A 196 -18.41 -6.42 17.57
C LEU A 196 -18.00 -6.46 16.10
N GLY A 197 -18.33 -5.42 15.32
CA GLY A 197 -17.87 -5.25 13.94
C GLY A 197 -16.34 -5.18 13.83
N VAL A 198 -15.69 -4.38 14.68
CA VAL A 198 -14.22 -4.31 14.73
C VAL A 198 -13.61 -5.66 15.09
N ILE A 199 -14.17 -6.36 16.09
CA ILE A 199 -13.71 -7.69 16.51
C ILE A 199 -13.88 -8.74 15.40
N ALA A 200 -14.96 -8.64 14.60
CA ALA A 200 -15.16 -9.54 13.46
C ALA A 200 -14.04 -9.38 12.41
N GLY A 201 -13.43 -8.20 12.31
CA GLY A 201 -12.26 -7.95 11.48
C GLY A 201 -10.95 -8.53 12.03
N PHE A 202 -10.90 -8.90 13.32
CA PHE A 202 -9.70 -9.50 13.90
C PHE A 202 -9.46 -10.92 13.36
N PRO A 203 -8.20 -11.37 13.33
CA PRO A 203 -7.91 -12.76 13.04
C PRO A 203 -8.68 -13.73 13.96
N GLY A 204 -9.27 -14.81 13.42
CA GLY A 204 -10.15 -15.71 14.19
C GLY A 204 -9.57 -16.22 15.53
N HIS A 205 -8.27 -16.55 15.58
CA HIS A 205 -7.60 -16.92 16.83
C HIS A 205 -7.56 -15.80 17.89
N VAL A 206 -7.48 -14.53 17.49
CA VAL A 206 -7.57 -13.37 18.38
C VAL A 206 -9.01 -13.23 18.90
N GLN A 207 -10.01 -13.44 18.05
CA GLN A 207 -11.42 -13.43 18.48
C GLN A 207 -11.67 -14.50 19.56
N VAL A 208 -11.15 -15.71 19.36
CA VAL A 208 -11.23 -16.79 20.36
C VAL A 208 -10.49 -16.42 21.64
N LEU A 209 -9.28 -15.87 21.54
CA LEU A 209 -8.50 -15.42 22.71
C LEU A 209 -9.27 -14.36 23.50
N LEU A 210 -9.87 -13.38 22.81
CA LEU A 210 -10.67 -12.33 23.41
C LEU A 210 -11.88 -12.88 24.16
N ALA A 211 -12.62 -13.82 23.55
CA ALA A 211 -13.75 -14.48 24.19
C ALA A 211 -13.33 -15.19 25.49
N ARG A 212 -12.24 -15.97 25.45
CA ARG A 212 -11.72 -16.69 26.63
C ARG A 212 -11.23 -15.74 27.71
N ALA A 213 -10.65 -14.63 27.32
CA ALA A 213 -10.15 -13.63 28.23
C ALA A 213 -11.28 -12.85 28.91
N LEU A 214 -12.40 -12.60 28.22
CA LEU A 214 -13.62 -12.07 28.82
C LEU A 214 -14.25 -13.06 29.81
N ASP A 215 -14.27 -14.35 29.48
CA ASP A 215 -14.69 -15.41 30.40
C ASP A 215 -13.83 -15.44 31.67
N ALA A 216 -12.50 -15.33 31.51
CA ALA A 216 -11.55 -15.28 32.61
C ALA A 216 -11.75 -14.03 33.48
N LEU A 217 -11.95 -12.85 32.88
CA LEU A 217 -12.28 -11.61 33.60
C LEU A 217 -13.57 -11.77 34.43
N ALA A 218 -14.60 -12.38 33.85
CA ALA A 218 -15.86 -12.61 34.56
C ALA A 218 -15.71 -13.59 35.74
N LEU A 219 -14.92 -14.65 35.57
CA LEU A 219 -14.61 -15.61 36.63
C LEU A 219 -13.78 -14.94 37.73
N TRP A 220 -12.74 -14.21 37.35
CA TRP A 220 -11.84 -13.53 38.27
C TRP A 220 -12.60 -12.48 39.11
N ALA A 221 -13.49 -11.70 38.49
CA ALA A 221 -14.36 -10.78 39.22
C ALA A 221 -15.25 -11.50 40.25
N ARG A 222 -15.85 -12.65 39.88
CA ARG A 222 -16.66 -13.46 40.81
C ARG A 222 -15.84 -13.98 41.97
N LEU A 223 -14.66 -14.54 41.70
CA LEU A 223 -13.78 -15.07 42.74
C LEU A 223 -13.32 -13.99 43.72
N ARG A 224 -13.06 -12.78 43.24
CA ARG A 224 -12.51 -11.69 44.07
C ARG A 224 -13.57 -10.86 44.80
N THR A 225 -14.79 -10.79 44.25
CA THR A 225 -15.83 -9.87 44.76
C THR A 225 -17.14 -10.55 45.15
N GLY A 226 -17.29 -11.85 44.87
CA GLY A 226 -18.56 -12.58 45.02
C GLY A 226 -19.65 -12.19 44.02
N ARG A 227 -19.41 -11.19 43.16
CA ARG A 227 -20.39 -10.65 42.20
C ARG A 227 -19.86 -10.73 40.76
N PRO A 228 -20.75 -10.84 39.75
CA PRO A 228 -20.31 -10.80 38.36
C PRO A 228 -19.78 -9.41 38.00
N PHE A 229 -18.73 -9.34 37.16
CA PHE A 229 -18.07 -8.10 36.73
C PHE A 229 -19.06 -7.02 36.28
N SER A 230 -20.04 -7.39 35.46
CA SER A 230 -21.04 -6.48 34.91
C SER A 230 -22.00 -5.88 35.95
N ALA A 231 -22.13 -6.48 37.13
CA ALA A 231 -22.99 -5.99 38.22
C ALA A 231 -22.23 -5.18 39.27
N LEU A 232 -20.91 -5.00 39.12
CA LEU A 232 -20.11 -4.18 40.01
C LEU A 232 -20.32 -2.69 39.71
N PRO A 233 -20.16 -1.78 40.69
CA PRO A 233 -20.01 -0.35 40.44
C PRO A 233 -18.82 -0.05 39.51
N VAL A 234 -18.87 1.06 38.75
CA VAL A 234 -17.84 1.41 37.76
C VAL A 234 -16.44 1.49 38.38
N ASP A 235 -16.30 2.08 39.57
CA ASP A 235 -14.99 2.20 40.24
C ASP A 235 -14.37 0.84 40.59
N ARG A 236 -15.21 -0.14 40.98
CA ARG A 236 -14.75 -1.51 41.27
C ARG A 236 -14.39 -2.26 39.99
N ARG A 237 -15.08 -2.00 38.88
CA ARG A 237 -14.68 -2.53 37.57
C ARG A 237 -13.36 -1.93 37.10
N ALA A 238 -13.19 -0.61 37.28
CA ALA A 238 -11.96 0.10 36.93
C ALA A 238 -10.74 -0.45 37.69
N ALA A 239 -10.87 -0.67 39.00
CA ALA A 239 -9.82 -1.30 39.80
C ALA A 239 -9.46 -2.70 39.28
N LEU A 240 -10.45 -3.54 38.98
CA LEU A 240 -10.20 -4.88 38.42
C LEU A 240 -9.52 -4.80 37.03
N MET A 241 -9.95 -3.90 36.16
CA MET A 241 -9.32 -3.72 34.85
C MET A 241 -7.88 -3.19 34.97
N ALA A 242 -7.60 -2.35 35.97
CA ALA A 242 -6.25 -1.87 36.24
C ALA A 242 -5.30 -3.00 36.66
N ASP A 243 -5.78 -3.94 37.47
CA ASP A 243 -4.98 -5.09 37.89
C ASP A 243 -4.64 -6.07 36.76
N LEU A 244 -5.33 -6.01 35.61
CA LEU A 244 -4.97 -6.84 34.45
C LEU A 244 -3.53 -6.60 34.02
N ASP A 245 -3.02 -5.37 34.15
CA ASP A 245 -1.63 -5.06 33.82
C ASP A 245 -0.63 -5.74 34.78
N HIS A 246 -1.07 -6.08 36.00
CA HIS A 246 -0.29 -6.79 37.01
C HIS A 246 -0.31 -8.33 36.84
N LEU A 247 -1.20 -8.87 36.01
CA LEU A 247 -1.26 -10.30 35.67
C LEU A 247 -0.21 -10.71 34.62
N GLY A 248 0.70 -9.79 34.26
CA GLY A 248 1.76 -10.00 33.28
C GLY A 248 1.35 -9.66 31.84
N PRO A 249 2.19 -10.02 30.85
CA PRO A 249 2.00 -9.60 29.46
C PRO A 249 0.65 -9.98 28.83
N GLY A 250 0.08 -11.11 29.25
CA GLY A 250 -1.23 -11.57 28.77
C GLY A 250 -2.39 -10.68 29.21
N GLY A 251 -2.36 -10.18 30.45
CA GLY A 251 -3.40 -9.30 30.98
C GLY A 251 -3.33 -7.89 30.37
N ALA A 252 -2.12 -7.33 30.24
CA ALA A 252 -1.90 -6.06 29.53
C ALA A 252 -2.30 -6.15 28.04
N GLY A 253 -2.01 -7.28 27.40
CA GLY A 253 -2.44 -7.57 26.03
C GLY A 253 -3.96 -7.62 25.88
N LEU A 254 -4.66 -8.26 26.84
CA LEU A 254 -6.12 -8.28 26.85
C LEU A 254 -6.72 -6.87 26.97
N ARG A 255 -6.23 -6.08 27.93
CA ARG A 255 -6.72 -4.70 28.14
C ARG A 255 -6.55 -3.87 26.87
N LEU A 256 -5.41 -4.00 26.20
CA LEU A 256 -5.16 -3.35 24.90
C LEU A 256 -6.15 -3.78 23.83
N LEU A 257 -6.37 -5.09 23.65
CA LEU A 257 -7.30 -5.61 22.63
C LEU A 257 -8.75 -5.15 22.86
N LEU A 258 -9.22 -5.16 24.11
CA LEU A 258 -10.53 -4.63 24.48
C LEU A 258 -10.61 -3.12 24.21
N GLY A 259 -9.56 -2.38 24.58
CA GLY A 259 -9.44 -0.96 24.33
C GLY A 259 -9.54 -0.61 22.85
N VAL A 260 -8.75 -1.28 22.01
CA VAL A 260 -8.74 -1.06 20.55
C VAL A 260 -10.14 -1.31 19.96
N ALA A 261 -10.78 -2.43 20.28
CA ALA A 261 -12.10 -2.75 19.72
C ALA A 261 -13.17 -1.73 20.12
N ILE A 262 -13.29 -1.45 21.43
CA ILE A 262 -14.34 -0.60 21.97
C ILE A 262 -14.14 0.86 21.55
N ARG A 263 -12.91 1.38 21.67
CA ARG A 263 -12.63 2.80 21.41
C ARG A 263 -12.66 3.11 19.93
N THR A 264 -12.16 2.22 19.08
CA THR A 264 -12.23 2.43 17.62
C THR A 264 -13.67 2.53 17.15
N ALA A 265 -14.54 1.68 17.67
CA ALA A 265 -15.97 1.74 17.39
C ALA A 265 -16.61 3.02 17.94
N HIS A 266 -16.35 3.35 19.21
CA HIS A 266 -16.96 4.50 19.86
C HIS A 266 -16.58 5.82 19.20
N PHE A 267 -15.28 6.07 18.95
CA PHE A 267 -14.83 7.27 18.29
C PHE A 267 -15.04 7.24 16.77
N GLY A 268 -15.51 6.10 16.24
CA GLY A 268 -16.02 5.88 14.89
C GLY A 268 -17.43 6.40 14.64
N ARG A 269 -18.18 6.73 15.68
CA ARG A 269 -19.57 7.15 15.54
C ARG A 269 -19.68 8.54 14.92
N THR A 270 -20.65 8.69 14.04
CA THR A 270 -20.92 9.94 13.33
C THR A 270 -21.28 11.09 14.28
N ASP A 271 -21.98 10.82 15.38
CA ASP A 271 -22.34 11.84 16.37
C ASP A 271 -21.10 12.42 17.08
N TYR A 272 -20.16 11.58 17.52
CA TYR A 272 -18.88 12.02 18.07
C TYR A 272 -18.06 12.80 17.03
N LEU A 273 -17.93 12.28 15.81
CA LEU A 273 -17.14 12.94 14.76
C LEU A 273 -17.69 14.32 14.42
N HIS A 274 -19.02 14.46 14.33
CA HIS A 274 -19.66 15.76 14.16
C HIS A 274 -19.43 16.68 15.37
N ALA A 275 -19.50 16.14 16.60
CA ALA A 275 -19.30 16.92 17.82
C ALA A 275 -17.89 17.56 17.89
N VAL A 276 -16.86 16.87 17.40
CA VAL A 276 -15.48 17.39 17.35
C VAL A 276 -15.12 18.04 16.00
N GLY A 277 -16.04 18.08 15.03
CA GLY A 277 -15.79 18.65 13.69
C GLY A 277 -14.88 17.80 12.78
N ALA A 278 -14.69 16.51 13.11
CA ALA A 278 -13.91 15.58 12.30
C ALA A 278 -14.73 15.06 11.09
N PRO A 279 -14.08 14.76 9.96
CA PRO A 279 -14.76 14.18 8.81
C PRO A 279 -15.21 12.74 9.10
N THR A 280 -16.33 12.34 8.51
CA THR A 280 -16.82 10.96 8.59
C THR A 280 -16.10 10.01 7.63
N PHE A 281 -15.36 10.57 6.67
CA PHE A 281 -14.61 9.85 5.63
C PHE A 281 -15.48 9.01 4.67
N ASP A 282 -16.81 9.18 4.70
CA ASP A 282 -17.76 8.41 3.88
C ASP A 282 -17.79 8.82 2.41
N ARG A 283 -17.38 10.05 2.10
CA ARG A 283 -17.37 10.59 0.73
C ARG A 283 -15.93 10.80 0.27
N PRO A 284 -15.54 10.33 -0.94
CA PRO A 284 -14.30 10.76 -1.55
C PRO A 284 -14.32 12.29 -1.68
N THR A 285 -13.23 12.93 -1.29
CA THR A 285 -13.16 14.40 -1.15
C THR A 285 -12.97 15.10 -2.48
N CYS A 286 -12.63 14.34 -3.53
CA CYS A 286 -12.76 14.77 -4.92
C CYS A 286 -13.85 13.94 -5.59
N GLU A 287 -14.69 14.60 -6.40
CA GLU A 287 -15.51 13.90 -7.37
C GLU A 287 -14.57 13.09 -8.28
N PRO A 288 -14.90 11.82 -8.59
CA PRO A 288 -14.14 11.10 -9.59
C PRO A 288 -14.16 11.94 -10.87
N SER A 289 -12.98 12.39 -11.32
CA SER A 289 -12.81 12.93 -12.67
C SER A 289 -13.63 12.05 -13.61
N THR A 290 -14.57 12.67 -14.33
CA THR A 290 -15.51 12.04 -15.26
C THR A 290 -14.95 10.74 -15.81
N ALA A 291 -15.65 9.63 -15.52
CA ALA A 291 -15.29 8.25 -15.84
C ALA A 291 -14.15 8.13 -16.86
N GLU A 292 -12.91 7.99 -16.38
CA GLU A 292 -11.85 7.47 -17.24
C GLU A 292 -12.36 6.12 -17.77
N PRO A 293 -12.38 5.91 -19.10
CA PRO A 293 -12.83 4.63 -19.64
C PRO A 293 -12.03 3.48 -18.99
N PRO A 294 -12.65 2.29 -18.80
CA PRO A 294 -11.96 1.16 -18.19
C PRO A 294 -10.63 0.94 -18.90
N GLN A 295 -9.54 1.29 -18.23
CA GLN A 295 -8.24 1.29 -18.89
C GLN A 295 -7.96 -0.14 -19.36
N ALA A 296 -7.69 -0.33 -20.66
CA ALA A 296 -7.67 -1.65 -21.29
C ALA A 296 -6.77 -2.66 -20.56
N TRP A 297 -5.65 -2.21 -19.98
CA TRP A 297 -4.73 -3.04 -19.20
C TRP A 297 -5.36 -3.66 -17.94
N ARG A 298 -6.48 -3.12 -17.42
CA ARG A 298 -7.22 -3.72 -16.30
C ARG A 298 -7.77 -5.11 -16.65
N ARG A 299 -7.94 -5.45 -17.94
CA ARG A 299 -8.30 -6.81 -18.42
C ARG A 299 -7.25 -7.88 -18.08
N ASN A 300 -6.04 -7.44 -17.75
CA ASN A 300 -4.94 -8.31 -17.35
C ASN A 300 -4.89 -8.54 -15.83
N ILE A 301 -5.83 -7.98 -15.06
CA ILE A 301 -6.03 -8.28 -13.64
C ILE A 301 -7.07 -9.39 -13.51
N LEU A 302 -6.62 -10.53 -13.02
CA LEU A 302 -7.43 -11.71 -12.75
C LEU A 302 -7.57 -11.89 -11.24
N CYS A 303 -8.79 -12.18 -10.79
CA CYS A 303 -9.07 -12.65 -9.43
C CYS A 303 -9.45 -14.14 -9.45
N PRO A 304 -9.61 -14.80 -8.29
CA PRO A 304 -9.98 -16.21 -8.24
C PRO A 304 -11.30 -16.53 -8.97
N ASP A 305 -12.25 -15.60 -9.02
CA ASP A 305 -13.53 -15.77 -9.74
C ASP A 305 -13.33 -15.89 -11.27
N ASP A 306 -12.26 -15.32 -11.80
CA ASP A 306 -11.91 -15.37 -13.23
C ASP A 306 -11.17 -16.66 -13.61
N LEU A 307 -10.77 -17.47 -12.61
CA LEU A 307 -9.95 -18.67 -12.82
C LEU A 307 -10.80 -19.94 -12.80
N ASP A 308 -10.41 -20.91 -13.63
CA ASP A 308 -10.87 -22.29 -13.50
C ASP A 308 -10.37 -22.88 -12.17
N PRO A 309 -11.03 -23.93 -11.60
CA PRO A 309 -10.62 -24.57 -10.35
C PRO A 309 -9.12 -24.88 -10.27
N THR A 310 -8.54 -25.28 -11.40
CA THR A 310 -7.09 -25.37 -11.61
C THR A 310 -6.75 -24.63 -12.89
N THR A 311 -5.76 -23.74 -12.81
CA THR A 311 -5.23 -22.99 -13.95
C THR A 311 -3.72 -23.22 -14.04
N ASP A 312 -3.22 -23.61 -15.21
CA ASP A 312 -1.80 -23.79 -15.49
C ASP A 312 -1.37 -22.76 -16.54
N ILE A 313 -0.29 -22.02 -16.28
CA ILE A 313 0.29 -21.07 -17.24
C ILE A 313 1.81 -21.16 -17.29
N ASP A 314 2.37 -20.65 -18.38
CA ASP A 314 3.80 -20.46 -18.57
C ASP A 314 4.13 -18.96 -18.57
N ALA A 315 5.29 -18.59 -18.02
CA ALA A 315 5.80 -17.24 -18.04
C ALA A 315 7.33 -17.27 -18.19
N ASP A 316 7.94 -16.19 -18.65
CA ASP A 316 9.40 -16.04 -18.52
C ASP A 316 9.75 -15.82 -17.05
N VAL A 317 9.01 -14.91 -16.38
CA VAL A 317 9.25 -14.55 -14.99
C VAL A 317 7.94 -14.53 -14.21
N VAL A 318 7.95 -15.14 -13.04
CA VAL A 318 6.88 -14.97 -12.05
C VAL A 318 7.39 -14.08 -10.91
N VAL A 319 6.63 -13.05 -10.56
CA VAL A 319 6.92 -12.12 -9.47
C VAL A 319 5.85 -12.25 -8.40
N VAL A 320 6.25 -12.63 -7.19
CA VAL A 320 5.35 -12.93 -6.07
C VAL A 320 5.36 -11.76 -5.10
N GLY A 321 4.31 -10.96 -5.13
CA GLY A 321 4.15 -9.72 -4.37
C GLY A 321 4.33 -8.49 -5.25
N THR A 322 3.43 -7.51 -5.06
CA THR A 322 3.35 -6.28 -5.87
C THR A 322 3.80 -5.02 -5.13
N GLY A 323 4.56 -5.20 -4.04
CA GLY A 323 5.12 -4.10 -3.24
C GLY A 323 6.25 -3.33 -3.93
N ALA A 324 7.03 -2.59 -3.13
CA ALA A 324 8.10 -1.70 -3.61
C ALA A 324 9.07 -2.37 -4.59
N GLY A 325 9.62 -3.55 -4.26
CA GLY A 325 10.56 -4.24 -5.17
C GLY A 325 9.86 -4.99 -6.32
N GLY A 326 8.85 -5.80 -6.00
CA GLY A 326 8.21 -6.70 -6.98
C GLY A 326 7.55 -5.97 -8.16
N ALA A 327 6.85 -4.86 -7.91
CA ALA A 327 6.22 -4.10 -8.99
C ALA A 327 7.24 -3.47 -9.93
N VAL A 328 8.38 -2.99 -9.41
CA VAL A 328 9.47 -2.40 -10.20
C VAL A 328 10.07 -3.46 -11.11
N VAL A 329 10.40 -4.64 -10.57
CA VAL A 329 10.94 -5.77 -11.34
C VAL A 329 9.99 -6.16 -12.48
N ALA A 330 8.69 -6.27 -12.18
CA ALA A 330 7.71 -6.63 -13.20
C ALA A 330 7.58 -5.59 -14.30
N ALA A 331 7.55 -4.29 -13.96
CA ALA A 331 7.49 -3.22 -14.95
C ALA A 331 8.72 -3.24 -15.86
N GLU A 332 9.91 -3.27 -15.26
CA GLU A 332 11.18 -3.25 -15.97
C GLU A 332 11.35 -4.47 -16.91
N LEU A 333 10.93 -5.66 -16.48
CA LEU A 333 11.04 -6.87 -17.30
C LEU A 333 9.95 -6.94 -18.39
N ALA A 334 8.71 -6.56 -18.09
CA ALA A 334 7.62 -6.55 -19.07
C ALA A 334 7.90 -5.54 -20.19
N GLU A 335 8.40 -4.34 -19.86
CA GLU A 335 8.78 -3.32 -20.85
C GLU A 335 9.96 -3.76 -21.75
N ARG A 336 10.76 -4.73 -21.30
CA ARG A 336 11.82 -5.37 -22.10
C ARG A 336 11.32 -6.58 -22.90
N GLY A 337 10.00 -6.84 -22.90
CA GLY A 337 9.36 -7.89 -23.69
C GLY A 337 9.30 -9.27 -23.02
N CYS A 338 9.61 -9.38 -21.72
CA CYS A 338 9.44 -10.64 -21.00
C CYS A 338 7.96 -10.93 -20.71
N GLY A 339 7.54 -12.18 -20.82
CA GLY A 339 6.24 -12.62 -20.32
C GLY A 339 6.23 -12.68 -18.80
N VAL A 340 5.61 -11.70 -18.14
CA VAL A 340 5.61 -11.56 -16.68
C VAL A 340 4.25 -11.93 -16.08
N ALA A 341 4.26 -12.81 -15.07
CA ALA A 341 3.11 -13.10 -14.21
C ALA A 341 3.33 -12.55 -12.80
N LEU A 342 2.50 -11.61 -12.38
CA LEU A 342 2.45 -11.07 -11.02
C LEU A 342 1.45 -11.88 -10.18
N VAL A 343 1.83 -12.25 -8.96
CA VAL A 343 0.96 -12.96 -8.01
C VAL A 343 0.88 -12.17 -6.71
N GLU A 344 -0.32 -11.76 -6.30
CA GLU A 344 -0.56 -10.96 -5.10
C GLU A 344 -1.60 -11.62 -4.20
N ALA A 345 -1.29 -11.74 -2.90
CA ALA A 345 -2.17 -12.38 -1.93
C ALA A 345 -3.36 -11.49 -1.54
N GLY A 346 -3.23 -10.16 -1.68
CA GLY A 346 -4.31 -9.20 -1.50
C GLY A 346 -5.09 -8.89 -2.79
N ALA A 347 -6.23 -8.23 -2.65
CA ALA A 347 -7.03 -7.79 -3.80
C ALA A 347 -6.47 -6.52 -4.45
N PHE A 348 -6.87 -6.27 -5.70
CA PHE A 348 -6.72 -4.97 -6.33
C PHE A 348 -7.85 -4.06 -5.84
N TYR A 349 -7.51 -2.86 -5.37
CA TYR A 349 -8.46 -1.82 -4.98
C TYR A 349 -8.23 -0.58 -5.82
N ASP A 350 -9.30 -0.02 -6.38
CA ASP A 350 -9.23 1.29 -7.03
C ASP A 350 -9.54 2.43 -6.06
N ARG A 351 -9.32 3.67 -6.50
CA ARG A 351 -9.50 4.85 -5.63
C ARG A 351 -10.91 5.00 -5.06
N THR A 352 -11.93 4.48 -5.74
CA THR A 352 -13.31 4.51 -5.25
C THR A 352 -13.53 3.60 -4.05
N GLU A 353 -12.64 2.62 -3.84
CA GLU A 353 -12.68 1.71 -2.70
C GLU A 353 -11.88 2.23 -1.49
N PHE A 354 -11.22 3.38 -1.61
CA PHE A 354 -10.55 4.08 -0.51
C PHE A 354 -11.44 5.11 0.20
N SER A 355 -12.77 5.04 0.03
CA SER A 355 -13.73 5.80 0.83
C SER A 355 -14.30 4.95 1.98
N GLY A 356 -14.99 5.60 2.90
CA GLY A 356 -15.62 4.97 4.06
C GLY A 356 -14.74 4.93 5.31
N PRO A 357 -15.28 4.34 6.38
CA PRO A 357 -14.66 4.37 7.70
C PRO A 357 -13.23 3.81 7.72
N PRO A 358 -12.25 4.54 8.29
CA PRO A 358 -10.85 4.12 8.32
C PRO A 358 -10.60 2.72 8.92
N GLN A 359 -11.36 2.33 9.93
CA GLN A 359 -11.23 1.03 10.61
C GLN A 359 -11.60 -0.17 9.70
N ASP A 360 -12.58 0.01 8.82
CA ASP A 360 -12.98 -1.05 7.86
C ASP A 360 -11.90 -1.21 6.79
N ARG A 361 -11.34 -0.09 6.34
CA ARG A 361 -10.22 -0.06 5.40
C ARG A 361 -8.95 -0.67 6.00
N LEU A 362 -8.66 -0.41 7.28
CA LEU A 362 -7.58 -1.07 8.01
C LEU A 362 -7.74 -2.60 7.97
N ALA A 363 -8.94 -3.11 8.28
CA ALA A 363 -9.24 -4.54 8.28
C ALA A 363 -9.09 -5.19 6.88
N ARG A 364 -9.39 -4.45 5.81
CA ARG A 364 -9.27 -4.91 4.41
C ARG A 364 -7.85 -4.86 3.88
N PHE A 365 -7.12 -3.77 4.13
CA PHE A 365 -5.88 -3.46 3.43
C PHE A 365 -4.62 -3.94 4.14
N TYR A 366 -4.72 -4.26 5.43
CA TYR A 366 -3.59 -4.72 6.22
C TYR A 366 -3.64 -6.23 6.43
N ASP A 367 -2.47 -6.85 6.40
CA ASP A 367 -2.35 -8.26 6.77
C ASP A 367 -2.72 -8.47 8.24
N ASP A 368 -3.49 -9.53 8.51
CA ASP A 368 -4.13 -9.79 9.82
C ASP A 368 -4.85 -8.55 10.41
N GLY A 369 -5.41 -7.66 9.57
CA GLY A 369 -6.13 -6.46 10.00
C GLY A 369 -5.25 -5.45 10.74
N GLY A 370 -3.94 -5.45 10.49
CA GLY A 370 -2.96 -4.58 11.15
C GLY A 370 -2.45 -5.14 12.49
N MET A 371 -2.90 -6.33 12.89
CA MET A 371 -2.59 -6.94 14.19
C MET A 371 -1.30 -7.77 14.20
N ARG A 372 -0.22 -7.24 13.61
CA ARG A 372 1.10 -7.87 13.64
C ARG A 372 1.93 -7.26 14.76
N PHE A 373 2.38 -8.11 15.69
CA PHE A 373 3.15 -7.68 16.86
C PHE A 373 4.43 -8.49 17.03
N SER A 374 5.47 -7.84 17.55
CA SER A 374 6.67 -8.54 18.01
C SER A 374 6.47 -9.21 19.37
N VAL A 375 7.18 -10.31 19.59
CA VAL A 375 7.39 -10.94 20.89
C VAL A 375 8.81 -10.64 21.37
N GLY A 376 8.94 -10.21 22.63
CA GLY A 376 10.23 -9.92 23.27
C GLY A 376 10.05 -9.16 24.57
N ASN A 377 10.98 -8.26 24.90
CA ASN A 377 10.92 -7.44 26.11
C ASN A 377 9.95 -6.24 26.03
N THR A 378 9.38 -5.98 24.85
CA THR A 378 8.30 -5.02 24.64
C THR A 378 7.43 -5.44 23.44
N VAL A 379 6.18 -4.98 23.40
CA VAL A 379 5.24 -5.23 22.31
C VAL A 379 5.36 -4.10 21.31
N ILE A 380 5.73 -4.42 20.07
CA ILE A 380 5.87 -3.46 18.98
C ILE A 380 4.90 -3.84 17.87
N SER A 381 4.02 -2.91 17.48
CA SER A 381 3.15 -3.09 16.31
C SER A 381 3.95 -2.94 15.02
N ILE A 382 3.82 -3.89 14.09
CA ILE A 382 4.54 -3.91 12.81
C ILE A 382 3.52 -4.16 11.68
N PRO A 383 2.65 -3.19 11.39
CA PRO A 383 1.57 -3.37 10.43
C PRO A 383 2.14 -3.40 8.99
N THR A 384 1.59 -4.28 8.15
CA THR A 384 2.02 -4.47 6.75
C THR A 384 0.82 -4.60 5.82
N GLY A 385 0.91 -4.06 4.61
CA GLY A 385 -0.18 -4.10 3.63
C GLY A 385 -0.38 -5.50 3.01
N ARG A 386 -1.63 -5.83 2.68
CA ARG A 386 -2.07 -7.02 1.95
C ARG A 386 -3.07 -6.61 0.86
N MET A 387 -2.54 -5.99 -0.19
CA MET A 387 -3.29 -5.54 -1.37
C MET A 387 -2.31 -5.36 -2.53
N VAL A 388 -2.83 -5.17 -3.74
CA VAL A 388 -1.98 -4.73 -4.86
C VAL A 388 -1.31 -3.41 -4.50
N GLY A 389 0.02 -3.38 -4.59
CA GLY A 389 0.86 -2.28 -4.12
C GLY A 389 1.52 -2.50 -2.75
N GLY A 390 1.06 -3.51 -1.99
CA GLY A 390 1.56 -3.84 -0.66
C GLY A 390 1.58 -2.65 0.30
N SER A 391 2.60 -2.56 1.14
CA SER A 391 2.74 -1.46 2.11
C SER A 391 2.94 -0.07 1.46
N THR A 392 3.26 0.02 0.16
CA THR A 392 3.36 1.34 -0.49
C THR A 392 1.99 1.99 -0.64
N ALA A 393 0.93 1.19 -0.77
CA ALA A 393 -0.45 1.67 -0.91
C ALA A 393 -1.12 2.09 0.41
N ILE A 394 -0.43 1.95 1.53
CA ILE A 394 -0.92 2.30 2.88
C ILE A 394 0.13 3.07 3.70
N ASN A 395 1.22 3.50 3.09
CA ASN A 395 2.18 4.37 3.77
C ASN A 395 1.85 5.85 3.55
N SER A 396 2.63 6.73 4.17
CA SER A 396 2.40 8.17 4.13
C SER A 396 3.06 8.89 2.95
N GLY A 397 3.75 8.15 2.08
CA GLY A 397 4.41 8.67 0.88
C GLY A 397 5.76 9.34 1.09
N THR A 398 6.32 9.35 2.30
CA THR A 398 7.66 9.91 2.59
C THR A 398 8.75 9.16 1.82
N CYS A 399 9.67 9.90 1.20
CA CYS A 399 10.68 9.36 0.29
C CYS A 399 12.10 9.83 0.66
N PHE A 400 12.91 8.94 1.21
CA PHE A 400 14.32 9.23 1.50
C PHE A 400 15.25 8.35 0.68
N ARG A 401 16.34 8.94 0.20
CA ARG A 401 17.49 8.18 -0.32
C ARG A 401 18.18 7.43 0.82
N THR A 402 18.85 6.34 0.49
CA THR A 402 19.74 5.66 1.44
C THR A 402 20.80 6.65 1.93
N PRO A 403 21.00 6.84 3.25
CA PRO A 403 22.02 7.74 3.74
C PRO A 403 23.43 7.32 3.28
N PRO A 404 24.31 8.26 2.88
CA PRO A 404 25.67 7.92 2.43
C PRO A 404 26.47 7.09 3.43
N ALA A 405 26.30 7.34 4.73
CA ALA A 405 26.95 6.56 5.79
C ALA A 405 26.51 5.08 5.80
N VAL A 406 25.26 4.79 5.41
CA VAL A 406 24.76 3.41 5.30
C VAL A 406 25.34 2.73 4.05
N LEU A 407 25.43 3.44 2.92
CA LEU A 407 26.11 2.92 1.72
C LEU A 407 27.60 2.64 2.00
N ALA A 408 28.28 3.52 2.75
CA ALA A 408 29.66 3.31 3.18
C ALA A 408 29.79 2.07 4.10
N GLU A 409 28.84 1.86 5.01
CA GLU A 409 28.77 0.65 5.86
C GLU A 409 28.59 -0.64 5.02
N TRP A 410 27.79 -0.59 3.95
CA TRP A 410 27.65 -1.73 3.04
C TRP A 410 28.95 -1.99 2.27
N ARG A 411 29.59 -0.93 1.77
CA ARG A 411 30.90 -1.03 1.08
C ARG A 411 31.98 -1.61 1.99
N SER A 412 32.03 -1.23 3.28
CA SER A 412 32.98 -1.83 4.24
C SER A 412 32.71 -3.31 4.54
N ARG A 413 31.53 -3.83 4.16
CA ARG A 413 31.17 -5.25 4.24
C ARG A 413 31.39 -6.01 2.93
N GLY A 414 32.12 -5.44 1.98
CA GLY A 414 32.47 -6.09 0.71
C GLY A 414 31.42 -5.96 -0.39
N PHE A 415 30.44 -5.06 -0.25
CA PHE A 415 29.49 -4.79 -1.34
C PHE A 415 30.21 -4.23 -2.58
N PRO A 416 29.76 -4.54 -3.80
CA PRO A 416 30.36 -4.07 -5.06
C PRO A 416 30.46 -2.54 -5.20
N ALA A 417 31.23 -2.07 -6.17
CA ALA A 417 31.50 -0.64 -6.37
C ALA A 417 30.25 0.17 -6.71
N GLU A 418 29.25 -0.50 -7.28
CA GLU A 418 27.94 0.03 -7.66
C GLU A 418 27.15 0.58 -6.45
N PHE A 419 27.49 0.15 -5.23
CA PHE A 419 26.91 0.67 -3.99
C PHE A 419 27.59 1.94 -3.46
N HIS A 420 28.61 2.47 -4.15
CA HIS A 420 29.14 3.79 -3.85
C HIS A 420 28.07 4.87 -4.12
N PRO A 421 27.95 5.92 -3.29
CA PRO A 421 26.96 6.98 -3.47
C PRO A 421 26.86 7.53 -4.90
N ASP A 422 28.00 7.79 -5.55
CA ASP A 422 28.05 8.34 -6.92
C ASP A 422 27.44 7.39 -7.98
N HIS A 423 27.61 6.08 -7.81
CA HIS A 423 27.05 5.08 -8.72
C HIS A 423 25.60 4.78 -8.40
N PHE A 424 25.24 4.77 -7.12
CA PHE A 424 23.90 4.45 -6.65
C PHE A 424 22.89 5.58 -6.96
N ASP A 425 23.36 6.83 -7.02
CA ASP A 425 22.53 8.02 -7.27
C ASP A 425 21.69 7.95 -8.55
N ARG A 426 22.19 7.29 -9.61
CA ARG A 426 21.43 7.10 -10.86
C ARG A 426 20.11 6.35 -10.62
N TRP A 427 20.11 5.41 -9.69
CA TRP A 427 18.94 4.61 -9.35
C TRP A 427 17.96 5.43 -8.51
N PHE A 428 18.46 6.23 -7.56
CA PHE A 428 17.63 7.19 -6.83
C PHE A 428 16.92 8.16 -7.78
N ARG A 429 17.64 8.80 -8.69
CA ARG A 429 17.03 9.73 -9.65
C ARG A 429 15.95 9.05 -10.51
N LYS A 430 16.21 7.82 -10.98
CA LYS A 430 15.22 7.05 -11.77
C LYS A 430 13.95 6.80 -10.97
N VAL A 431 14.07 6.32 -9.74
CA VAL A 431 12.93 6.01 -8.85
C VAL A 431 12.21 7.30 -8.45
N GLU A 432 12.92 8.34 -8.06
CA GLU A 432 12.34 9.63 -7.66
C GLU A 432 11.57 10.29 -8.79
N THR A 433 12.04 10.17 -10.04
CA THR A 433 11.34 10.67 -11.23
C THR A 433 10.03 9.93 -11.45
N GLU A 434 10.04 8.59 -11.41
CA GLU A 434 8.82 7.78 -11.57
C GLU A 434 7.80 8.06 -10.45
N LEU A 435 8.30 8.19 -9.22
CA LEU A 435 7.49 8.48 -8.04
C LEU A 435 7.11 9.95 -7.91
N GLN A 436 7.66 10.83 -8.75
CA GLN A 436 7.44 12.28 -8.71
C GLN A 436 7.69 12.86 -7.31
N VAL A 437 8.86 12.55 -6.75
CA VAL A 437 9.22 12.96 -5.38
C VAL A 437 9.46 14.46 -5.33
N ALA A 438 8.72 15.15 -4.46
CA ALA A 438 8.88 16.58 -4.19
C ALA A 438 8.60 16.87 -2.71
N PRO A 439 9.06 18.01 -2.16
CA PRO A 439 8.65 18.44 -0.82
C PRO A 439 7.12 18.49 -0.69
N GLY A 440 6.60 18.15 0.49
CA GLY A 440 5.18 18.28 0.78
C GLY A 440 4.68 19.70 0.52
N ASP A 441 3.52 19.83 -0.13
CA ASP A 441 2.91 21.13 -0.44
C ASP A 441 2.60 21.90 0.85
N ALA A 442 3.12 23.12 0.94
CA ALA A 442 3.00 23.99 2.11
C ALA A 442 1.54 24.18 2.56
N ARG A 443 0.59 24.17 1.62
CA ARG A 443 -0.85 24.32 1.91
C ARG A 443 -1.42 23.20 2.78
N TRP A 444 -0.79 22.03 2.76
CA TRP A 444 -1.30 20.82 3.41
C TRP A 444 -0.37 20.31 4.52
N LEU A 445 0.68 21.04 4.89
CA LEU A 445 1.57 20.64 5.99
C LEU A 445 0.85 20.65 7.36
N GLY A 446 -0.14 21.53 7.52
CA GLY A 446 -1.00 21.63 8.70
C GLY A 446 -0.33 22.21 9.94
N ALA A 447 -1.14 22.44 10.99
CA ALA A 447 -0.69 23.09 12.23
C ALA A 447 0.45 22.35 12.96
N VAL A 448 0.55 21.03 12.79
CA VAL A 448 1.66 20.25 13.35
C VAL A 448 3.02 20.75 12.85
N ALA A 449 3.12 21.17 11.58
CA ALA A 449 4.36 21.70 11.03
C ALA A 449 4.74 23.04 11.69
N GLU A 450 3.77 23.90 11.98
CA GLU A 450 4.00 25.18 12.64
C GLU A 450 4.44 25.01 14.10
N VAL A 451 3.76 24.12 14.85
CA VAL A 451 4.14 23.79 16.23
C VAL A 451 5.58 23.26 16.27
N VAL A 452 5.89 22.32 15.39
CA VAL A 452 7.20 21.70 15.34
C VAL A 452 8.28 22.66 14.85
N ALA A 453 7.99 23.54 13.89
CA ALA A 453 8.92 24.58 13.44
C ALA A 453 9.30 25.52 14.59
N ARG A 454 8.30 26.09 15.28
CA ARG A 454 8.54 26.95 16.46
C ARG A 454 9.34 26.23 17.54
N GLY A 455 8.98 24.97 17.83
CA GLY A 455 9.69 24.15 18.79
C GLY A 455 11.15 23.91 18.36
N ALA A 456 11.39 23.61 17.09
CA ALA A 456 12.72 23.37 16.56
C ALA A 456 13.58 24.63 16.60
N GLU A 457 13.03 25.79 16.19
CA GLU A 457 13.69 27.09 16.29
C GLU A 457 14.09 27.42 17.74
N ALA A 458 13.17 27.22 18.69
CA ALA A 458 13.43 27.45 20.12
C ALA A 458 14.50 26.52 20.70
N LEU A 459 14.72 25.35 20.09
CA LEU A 459 15.74 24.38 20.49
C LEU A 459 17.01 24.43 19.62
N GLY A 460 17.09 25.33 18.64
CA GLY A 460 18.22 25.45 17.72
C GLY A 460 18.37 24.25 16.77
N ALA A 461 17.28 23.55 16.47
CA ALA A 461 17.26 22.39 15.58
C ALA A 461 16.83 22.76 14.15
N HIS A 462 17.27 21.96 13.18
CA HIS A 462 16.88 22.15 11.78
C HIS A 462 15.54 21.47 11.51
N HIS A 463 14.64 22.16 10.81
CA HIS A 463 13.32 21.65 10.44
C HIS A 463 13.03 21.86 8.96
N HIS A 464 12.25 20.98 8.35
CA HIS A 464 11.97 21.05 6.91
C HIS A 464 10.70 20.27 6.51
N PRO A 465 10.04 20.65 5.40
CA PRO A 465 9.06 19.79 4.73
C PRO A 465 9.71 18.47 4.30
N LEU A 466 8.97 17.37 4.46
CA LEU A 466 9.43 16.05 4.06
C LEU A 466 9.26 15.84 2.54
N PRO A 467 10.23 15.22 1.86
CA PRO A 467 10.06 14.75 0.49
C PRO A 467 9.01 13.64 0.40
N ARG A 468 8.08 13.75 -0.56
CA ARG A 468 6.95 12.83 -0.72
C ARG A 468 6.65 12.50 -2.18
N ASN A 469 6.14 11.29 -2.44
CA ASN A 469 5.67 10.83 -3.75
C ASN A 469 4.16 11.08 -3.95
N ALA A 470 3.66 12.26 -3.58
CA ALA A 470 2.23 12.56 -3.62
C ALA A 470 1.90 13.82 -4.44
N PRO A 471 2.25 13.87 -5.74
CA PRO A 471 1.86 14.96 -6.63
C PRO A 471 0.33 15.13 -6.62
N GLY A 472 -0.14 16.37 -6.48
CA GLY A 472 -1.58 16.66 -6.44
C GLY A 472 -2.30 16.24 -5.16
N CYS A 473 -1.57 16.03 -4.06
CA CYS A 473 -2.18 15.81 -2.74
C CYS A 473 -3.07 17.00 -2.34
N ASP A 474 -4.23 16.69 -1.74
CA ASP A 474 -5.27 17.62 -1.30
C ASP A 474 -5.45 17.63 0.23
N GLY A 475 -4.51 17.03 0.98
CA GLY A 475 -4.47 17.15 2.44
C GLY A 475 -5.51 16.34 3.22
N GLN A 476 -6.16 15.32 2.63
CA GLN A 476 -7.20 14.53 3.33
C GLN A 476 -6.73 13.75 4.58
N GLY A 477 -5.43 13.59 4.81
CA GLY A 477 -4.92 12.98 6.05
C GLY A 477 -5.12 11.46 6.21
N VAL A 478 -5.66 10.76 5.21
CA VAL A 478 -6.02 9.32 5.31
C VAL A 478 -4.99 8.35 4.73
N CYS A 479 -3.77 8.80 4.44
CA CYS A 479 -2.75 7.98 3.77
C CYS A 479 -2.55 6.56 4.35
N PRO A 480 -2.56 6.35 5.69
CA PRO A 480 -2.46 5.01 6.26
C PRO A 480 -3.53 4.02 5.78
N VAL A 481 -4.70 4.49 5.34
CA VAL A 481 -5.83 3.64 4.94
C VAL A 481 -6.21 3.82 3.46
N GLY A 482 -5.23 4.17 2.62
CA GLY A 482 -5.41 4.35 1.17
C GLY A 482 -5.51 5.83 0.76
N CYS A 483 -5.24 6.13 -0.51
CA CYS A 483 -5.26 7.48 -1.07
C CYS A 483 -6.45 7.64 -2.03
N PRO A 484 -7.54 8.34 -1.63
CA PRO A 484 -8.76 8.40 -2.44
C PRO A 484 -8.64 9.15 -3.77
N THR A 485 -7.52 9.86 -3.97
CA THR A 485 -7.27 10.69 -5.16
C THR A 485 -6.20 10.11 -6.08
N ASP A 486 -5.60 8.96 -5.74
CA ASP A 486 -4.41 8.41 -6.41
C ASP A 486 -3.21 9.37 -6.46
N ALA A 487 -3.23 10.47 -5.69
CA ALA A 487 -2.13 11.43 -5.63
C ALA A 487 -0.82 10.76 -5.17
N ARG A 488 -0.89 9.88 -4.17
CA ARG A 488 0.26 9.09 -3.72
C ARG A 488 0.61 8.04 -4.78
N ARG A 489 1.78 8.17 -5.38
CA ARG A 489 2.37 7.31 -6.42
C ARG A 489 2.86 5.97 -5.88
N SER A 490 2.04 5.29 -5.06
CA SER A 490 2.28 3.92 -4.61
C SER A 490 2.36 2.95 -5.80
N THR A 491 2.93 1.76 -5.62
CA THR A 491 3.24 0.88 -6.76
C THR A 491 2.00 0.38 -7.50
N ASN A 492 0.81 0.39 -6.89
CA ASN A 492 -0.47 0.15 -7.59
C ASN A 492 -0.88 1.28 -8.56
N VAL A 493 -0.31 2.47 -8.41
CA VAL A 493 -0.54 3.66 -9.27
C VAL A 493 0.62 3.90 -10.24
N SER A 494 1.86 3.63 -9.82
CA SER A 494 3.08 3.86 -10.63
C SER A 494 3.48 2.63 -11.45
N TYR A 495 4.06 1.61 -10.80
CA TYR A 495 4.74 0.51 -11.49
C TYR A 495 3.83 -0.63 -11.96
N VAL A 496 2.80 -1.03 -11.20
CA VAL A 496 1.89 -2.11 -11.63
C VAL A 496 1.18 -1.76 -12.94
N PRO A 497 0.62 -0.54 -13.12
CA PRO A 497 0.04 -0.17 -14.41
C PRO A 497 1.05 -0.19 -15.56
N ARG A 498 2.32 0.19 -15.34
CA ARG A 498 3.38 0.07 -16.35
C ARG A 498 3.57 -1.39 -16.81
N ALA A 499 3.71 -2.31 -15.86
CA ALA A 499 3.84 -3.74 -16.17
C ALA A 499 2.62 -4.28 -16.96
N LEU A 500 1.40 -3.92 -16.53
CA LEU A 500 0.17 -4.40 -17.17
C LEU A 500 -0.04 -3.83 -18.57
N ARG A 501 0.34 -2.56 -18.81
CA ARG A 501 0.34 -1.94 -20.14
C ARG A 501 1.37 -2.61 -21.07
N ALA A 502 2.50 -3.03 -20.54
CA ALA A 502 3.51 -3.80 -21.27
C ALA A 502 3.13 -5.29 -21.48
N GLY A 503 1.93 -5.72 -21.08
CA GLY A 503 1.41 -7.06 -21.35
C GLY A 503 1.59 -8.08 -20.22
N ALA A 504 2.06 -7.67 -19.03
CA ALA A 504 2.07 -8.55 -17.86
C ALA A 504 0.65 -8.93 -17.43
N ALA A 505 0.51 -10.09 -16.78
CA ALA A 505 -0.73 -10.53 -16.15
C ALA A 505 -0.61 -10.49 -14.62
N LEU A 506 -1.63 -9.97 -13.93
CA LEU A 506 -1.70 -9.92 -12.47
C LEU A 506 -2.78 -10.86 -11.95
N PHE A 507 -2.39 -11.78 -11.07
CA PHE A 507 -3.27 -12.67 -10.33
C PHE A 507 -3.39 -12.16 -8.89
N SER A 508 -4.43 -11.34 -8.65
CA SER A 508 -4.76 -10.79 -7.33
C SER A 508 -5.60 -11.78 -6.50
N GLY A 509 -5.54 -11.69 -5.18
CA GLY A 509 -6.22 -12.64 -4.28
C GLY A 509 -5.65 -14.07 -4.31
N MET A 510 -4.42 -14.23 -4.79
CA MET A 510 -3.73 -15.52 -4.94
C MET A 510 -2.45 -15.51 -4.09
N GLU A 511 -2.39 -16.36 -3.07
CA GLU A 511 -1.22 -16.46 -2.19
C GLU A 511 -0.32 -17.62 -2.63
N LEU A 512 0.97 -17.34 -2.84
CA LEU A 512 1.94 -18.39 -3.14
C LEU A 512 2.08 -19.36 -1.95
N ARG A 513 1.99 -20.66 -2.23
CA ARG A 513 2.14 -21.72 -1.23
C ARG A 513 3.35 -22.60 -1.48
N HIS A 514 3.58 -23.01 -2.73
CA HIS A 514 4.58 -24.03 -3.04
C HIS A 514 5.56 -23.61 -4.14
N LEU A 515 6.83 -23.94 -3.95
CA LEU A 515 7.90 -23.90 -4.94
C LEU A 515 8.22 -25.34 -5.36
N HIS A 516 7.87 -25.72 -6.58
CA HIS A 516 8.17 -27.04 -7.12
C HIS A 516 9.62 -27.08 -7.60
N ARG A 517 10.52 -27.54 -6.73
CA ARG A 517 11.96 -27.59 -6.99
C ARG A 517 12.38 -28.92 -7.65
N ARG A 518 13.35 -28.83 -8.56
CA ARG A 518 14.09 -29.96 -9.14
C ARG A 518 15.58 -29.66 -8.98
N GLY A 519 16.20 -30.24 -7.95
CA GLY A 519 17.55 -29.84 -7.53
C GLY A 519 17.58 -28.36 -7.09
N GLN A 520 18.50 -27.59 -7.65
CA GLN A 520 18.68 -26.16 -7.34
C GLN A 520 17.71 -25.25 -8.11
N ARG A 521 16.99 -25.77 -9.11
CA ARG A 521 16.05 -25.01 -9.94
C ARG A 521 14.62 -25.08 -9.41
N VAL A 522 13.91 -23.95 -9.39
CA VAL A 522 12.44 -23.91 -9.24
C VAL A 522 11.81 -24.08 -10.61
N ALA A 523 11.12 -25.20 -10.83
CA ALA A 523 10.51 -25.55 -12.11
C ALA A 523 9.11 -24.97 -12.29
N ALA A 524 8.37 -24.79 -11.19
CA ALA A 524 7.07 -24.15 -11.16
C ALA A 524 6.77 -23.61 -9.77
N VAL A 525 5.79 -22.73 -9.68
CA VAL A 525 5.25 -22.22 -8.42
C VAL A 525 3.74 -22.47 -8.37
N GLU A 526 3.18 -22.68 -7.18
CA GLU A 526 1.74 -22.85 -6.97
C GLU A 526 1.22 -21.78 -6.01
N ALA A 527 0.20 -21.05 -6.49
CA ALA A 527 -0.57 -20.10 -5.71
C ALA A 527 -2.00 -20.61 -5.50
N ARG A 528 -2.60 -20.20 -4.37
CA ARG A 528 -3.96 -20.56 -4.00
C ARG A 528 -4.78 -19.33 -3.65
N GLY A 529 -6.04 -19.34 -4.06
CA GLY A 529 -7.02 -18.33 -3.69
C GLY A 529 -8.39 -18.96 -3.51
N GLN A 530 -9.40 -18.13 -3.25
CA GLN A 530 -10.79 -18.54 -3.12
C GLN A 530 -11.67 -17.55 -3.86
N THR A 531 -12.71 -18.05 -4.51
CA THR A 531 -13.76 -17.24 -5.13
C THR A 531 -14.53 -16.43 -4.09
N SER A 532 -15.34 -15.48 -4.55
CA SER A 532 -16.26 -14.74 -3.68
C SER A 532 -17.27 -15.66 -2.96
N THR A 533 -17.48 -16.89 -3.46
CA THR A 533 -18.32 -17.94 -2.85
C THR A 533 -17.54 -18.91 -1.95
N GLY A 534 -16.25 -18.66 -1.71
CA GLY A 534 -15.37 -19.50 -0.89
C GLY A 534 -14.79 -20.74 -1.60
N ALA A 535 -15.13 -20.97 -2.87
CA ALA A 535 -14.63 -22.13 -3.62
C ALA A 535 -13.12 -21.98 -3.91
N PRO A 536 -12.31 -23.02 -3.65
CA PRO A 536 -10.86 -22.93 -3.81
C PRO A 536 -10.45 -22.80 -5.29
N ARG A 537 -9.33 -22.11 -5.52
CA ARG A 537 -8.65 -21.97 -6.81
C ARG A 537 -7.17 -22.27 -6.67
N ARG A 538 -6.64 -23.00 -7.65
CA ARG A 538 -5.21 -23.33 -7.74
C ARG A 538 -4.64 -22.79 -9.04
N LEU A 539 -3.59 -21.99 -8.94
CA LEU A 539 -2.83 -21.47 -10.07
C LEU A 539 -1.41 -22.03 -10.01
N ARG A 540 -0.98 -22.70 -11.06
CA ARG A 540 0.39 -23.18 -11.20
C ARG A 540 1.06 -22.46 -12.38
N ILE A 541 2.24 -21.92 -12.11
CA ILE A 541 2.99 -21.10 -13.06
C ILE A 541 4.35 -21.77 -13.28
N ARG A 542 4.63 -22.19 -14.51
CA ARG A 542 5.97 -22.60 -14.93
C ARG A 542 6.73 -21.36 -15.38
N ALA A 543 7.90 -21.12 -14.79
CA ALA A 543 8.66 -19.90 -15.05
C ALA A 543 10.15 -20.18 -15.24
N ARG A 544 10.83 -19.35 -16.04
CA ARG A 544 12.28 -19.42 -16.21
C ARG A 544 13.00 -18.83 -15.00
N ALA A 545 12.46 -17.75 -14.41
CA ALA A 545 12.91 -17.15 -13.17
C ALA A 545 11.73 -16.90 -12.20
N VAL A 546 12.01 -17.00 -10.90
CA VAL A 546 11.04 -16.78 -9.82
C VAL A 546 11.57 -15.67 -8.91
N VAL A 547 10.81 -14.58 -8.78
CA VAL A 547 11.14 -13.46 -7.91
C VAL A 547 10.18 -13.46 -6.72
N ILE A 548 10.72 -13.57 -5.52
CA ILE A 548 9.99 -13.43 -4.27
C ILE A 548 10.10 -11.98 -3.79
N ALA A 549 8.95 -11.32 -3.67
CA ALA A 549 8.80 -9.95 -3.21
C ALA A 549 7.64 -9.85 -2.18
N ALA A 550 7.50 -10.87 -1.32
CA ALA A 550 6.40 -11.01 -0.35
C ALA A 550 6.58 -10.11 0.90
N GLY A 551 7.68 -9.35 0.97
CA GLY A 551 8.02 -8.43 2.05
C GLY A 551 8.78 -9.10 3.18
N THR A 552 9.43 -8.27 4.01
CA THR A 552 10.38 -8.67 5.06
C THR A 552 9.88 -9.77 6.00
N LEU A 553 8.59 -9.76 6.33
CA LEU A 553 8.04 -10.75 7.26
C LEU A 553 7.65 -12.07 6.57
N ASN A 554 7.22 -12.02 5.30
CA ASN A 554 6.65 -13.19 4.63
C ASN A 554 7.64 -13.89 3.69
N SER A 555 8.58 -13.18 3.06
CA SER A 555 9.62 -13.76 2.20
C SER A 555 10.47 -14.84 2.89
N PRO A 556 11.07 -14.61 4.08
CA PRO A 556 11.85 -15.64 4.76
C PRO A 556 11.00 -16.85 5.16
N ARG A 557 9.73 -16.61 5.54
CA ARG A 557 8.77 -17.66 5.89
C ARG A 557 8.45 -18.53 4.69
N LEU A 558 8.12 -17.91 3.55
CA LEU A 558 7.78 -18.60 2.31
C LEU A 558 8.94 -19.48 1.82
N LEU A 559 10.18 -18.97 1.88
CA LEU A 559 11.38 -19.75 1.55
C LEU A 559 11.58 -20.92 2.53
N ALA A 560 11.44 -20.69 3.83
CA ALA A 560 11.58 -21.74 4.84
C ALA A 560 10.49 -22.82 4.72
N ASP A 561 9.24 -22.43 4.47
CA ASP A 561 8.11 -23.35 4.24
C ASP A 561 8.36 -24.22 2.98
N ASN A 562 9.17 -23.74 2.03
CA ASN A 562 9.55 -24.42 0.79
C ASN A 562 10.95 -25.06 0.81
N GLY A 563 11.44 -25.38 2.01
CA GLY A 563 12.63 -26.20 2.20
C GLY A 563 13.96 -25.49 1.92
N ILE A 564 13.97 -24.16 1.78
CA ILE A 564 15.22 -23.40 1.80
C ILE A 564 15.73 -23.35 3.25
N ARG A 565 17.02 -23.63 3.42
CA ARG A 565 17.71 -23.69 4.71
C ARG A 565 19.03 -22.96 4.55
N LEU A 566 19.11 -21.75 5.09
CA LEU A 566 20.31 -20.92 5.11
C LEU A 566 20.53 -20.38 6.53
N PRO A 567 21.79 -20.22 6.98
CA PRO A 567 22.08 -19.74 8.34
C PRO A 567 21.45 -18.39 8.65
N HIS A 568 21.32 -17.49 7.68
CA HIS A 568 20.75 -16.16 7.92
C HIS A 568 19.27 -16.01 7.58
N LEU A 569 18.60 -17.07 7.11
CA LEU A 569 17.19 -16.99 6.74
C LEU A 569 16.30 -16.62 7.93
N GLY A 570 15.61 -15.49 7.82
CA GLY A 570 14.76 -14.92 8.86
C GLY A 570 15.52 -14.21 9.98
N ARG A 571 16.85 -14.10 9.95
CA ARG A 571 17.64 -13.36 10.96
C ARG A 571 17.90 -11.91 10.51
N ASN A 572 18.54 -11.12 11.37
CA ASN A 572 18.97 -9.74 11.07
C ASN A 572 17.82 -8.76 10.81
N LEU A 573 16.64 -9.01 11.38
CA LEU A 573 15.50 -8.10 11.23
C LEU A 573 15.81 -6.76 11.91
N SER A 574 15.80 -5.68 11.14
CA SER A 574 15.62 -4.32 11.65
C SER A 574 14.19 -3.88 11.44
N ILE A 575 13.64 -3.04 12.32
CA ILE A 575 12.24 -2.57 12.20
C ILE A 575 12.09 -1.05 12.23
N HIS A 576 13.15 -0.30 12.58
CA HIS A 576 13.11 1.15 12.76
C HIS A 576 11.98 1.58 13.72
N PRO A 577 12.04 1.16 14.99
CA PRO A 577 10.95 1.37 15.95
C PRO A 577 10.73 2.85 16.25
N ALA A 578 9.48 3.20 16.54
CA ALA A 578 8.96 4.55 16.67
C ALA A 578 8.17 4.75 17.96
N LEU A 579 8.25 5.96 18.52
CA LEU A 579 7.39 6.44 19.59
C LEU A 579 6.69 7.72 19.10
N GLY A 580 5.36 7.75 19.24
CA GLY A 580 4.52 8.90 18.93
C GLY A 580 3.93 9.53 20.18
N MET A 581 3.78 10.85 20.16
CA MET A 581 3.13 11.63 21.22
C MET A 581 2.00 12.47 20.67
N PHE A 582 1.10 12.88 21.56
CA PHE A 582 -0.05 13.73 21.27
C PHE A 582 0.13 15.03 22.03
N ALA A 583 0.07 16.16 21.35
CA ALA A 583 0.20 17.49 21.95
C ALA A 583 -1.13 18.23 21.86
N ARG A 584 -1.62 18.70 23.00
CA ARG A 584 -2.84 19.51 23.08
C ARG A 584 -2.46 20.99 23.00
N LEU A 585 -3.10 21.69 22.07
CA LEU A 585 -2.92 23.12 21.82
C LEU A 585 -4.03 23.94 22.49
N PRO A 586 -3.79 25.24 22.75
CA PRO A 586 -4.83 26.11 23.32
C PRO A 586 -6.01 26.30 22.36
N ASP A 587 -5.74 26.44 21.06
CA ASP A 587 -6.73 26.76 20.03
C ASP A 587 -7.04 25.57 19.09
N PRO A 588 -8.27 25.47 18.54
CA PRO A 588 -8.64 24.50 17.50
C PRO A 588 -7.76 24.59 16.25
N VAL A 589 -7.31 23.45 15.73
CA VAL A 589 -6.42 23.36 14.56
C VAL A 589 -6.86 22.38 13.47
N ALA A 590 -7.97 21.65 13.67
CA ALA A 590 -8.51 20.68 12.71
C ALA A 590 -7.43 19.71 12.14
N PRO A 591 -6.78 18.90 13.00
CA PRO A 591 -5.55 18.16 12.66
C PRO A 591 -5.71 17.13 11.53
N TRP A 592 -6.95 16.76 11.17
CA TRP A 592 -7.28 15.90 10.02
C TRP A 592 -7.10 16.57 8.66
N ARG A 593 -6.93 17.90 8.58
CA ARG A 593 -6.71 18.64 7.32
C ARG A 593 -5.22 18.83 7.04
N ALA A 594 -4.46 17.76 7.14
CA ALA A 594 -3.01 17.81 7.02
C ALA A 594 -2.44 16.53 6.43
N ILE A 595 -1.25 16.66 5.86
CA ILE A 595 -0.41 15.54 5.48
C ILE A 595 0.06 14.83 6.76
N PRO A 596 -0.18 13.51 6.93
CA PRO A 596 0.21 12.81 8.15
C PRO A 596 1.70 12.89 8.45
N GLN A 597 2.56 12.70 7.44
CA GLN A 597 4.02 12.79 7.56
C GLN A 597 4.54 13.87 6.62
N GLY A 598 4.24 15.14 6.93
CA GLY A 598 4.57 16.29 6.09
C GLY A 598 5.83 17.04 6.49
N TYR A 599 6.27 16.93 7.74
CA TYR A 599 7.29 17.80 8.32
C TYR A 599 8.26 17.03 9.21
N GLY A 600 9.55 17.35 9.11
CA GLY A 600 10.63 16.66 9.81
C GLY A 600 11.54 17.60 10.60
N VAL A 601 12.18 17.06 11.64
CA VAL A 601 13.21 17.75 12.43
C VAL A 601 14.48 16.89 12.49
N THR A 602 15.63 17.53 12.32
CA THR A 602 16.96 16.93 12.40
C THR A 602 17.86 17.73 13.34
N GLY A 603 18.93 17.09 13.83
CA GLY A 603 19.90 17.73 14.73
C GLY A 603 19.52 17.72 16.21
N LEU A 604 18.41 17.08 16.59
CA LEU A 604 18.05 16.87 17.99
C LEU A 604 18.69 15.59 18.56
N VAL A 605 19.38 15.74 19.70
CA VAL A 605 19.89 14.68 20.59
C VAL A 605 20.93 13.71 19.99
N ASP A 606 20.60 13.02 18.90
CA ASP A 606 21.42 11.96 18.31
C ASP A 606 21.06 11.78 16.82
N PRO A 607 22.05 11.64 15.91
CA PRO A 607 21.80 11.48 14.47
C PRO A 607 21.04 10.19 14.09
N ARG A 608 20.90 9.23 15.01
CA ARG A 608 20.09 8.02 14.82
C ARG A 608 18.60 8.25 15.03
N LEU A 609 18.21 9.39 15.58
CA LEU A 609 16.82 9.78 15.77
C LEU A 609 16.33 10.55 14.54
N ARG A 610 15.13 10.18 14.07
CA ARG A 610 14.41 10.93 13.03
C ARG A 610 13.06 11.35 13.57
N PHE A 611 12.85 12.64 13.65
CA PHE A 611 11.59 13.23 14.10
C PHE A 611 10.77 13.56 12.87
N GLU A 612 9.56 13.00 12.80
CA GLU A 612 8.68 13.11 11.65
C GLU A 612 7.22 13.17 12.11
N GLY A 613 6.39 13.80 11.29
CA GLY A 613 4.93 13.77 11.50
C GLY A 613 4.39 12.35 11.49
N PHE A 614 3.26 12.17 12.17
CA PHE A 614 2.29 11.13 11.85
C PHE A 614 0.90 11.68 12.17
N TYR A 615 -0.14 11.08 11.58
CA TYR A 615 -1.50 11.39 11.93
C TYR A 615 -2.38 10.16 11.80
N LEU A 616 -3.20 9.94 12.80
CA LEU A 616 -4.30 8.98 12.80
C LEU A 616 -5.62 9.72 13.04
N PRO A 617 -6.67 9.46 12.25
CA PRO A 617 -8.01 9.95 12.50
C PRO A 617 -8.54 9.57 13.90
N PRO A 618 -9.51 10.30 14.47
CA PRO A 618 -10.02 10.09 15.83
C PRO A 618 -10.43 8.64 16.14
N GLN A 619 -10.97 7.94 15.15
CA GLN A 619 -11.36 6.52 15.24
C GLN A 619 -10.15 5.63 15.55
N LEU A 620 -9.05 5.83 14.83
CA LEU A 620 -7.84 5.02 14.95
C LEU A 620 -6.96 5.49 16.12
N SER A 621 -6.81 6.80 16.31
CA SER A 621 -6.05 7.35 17.43
C SER A 621 -6.71 7.01 18.76
N GLY A 622 -8.05 7.12 18.87
CA GLY A 622 -8.80 6.73 20.06
C GLY A 622 -8.60 5.27 20.47
N GLY A 623 -8.46 4.38 19.49
CA GLY A 623 -8.12 2.97 19.70
C GLY A 623 -6.71 2.73 20.25
N LEU A 624 -5.76 3.62 19.94
CA LEU A 624 -4.34 3.45 20.22
C LEU A 624 -3.79 4.41 21.28
N LEU A 625 -4.58 5.39 21.72
CA LEU A 625 -4.19 6.35 22.75
C LEU A 625 -3.79 5.60 24.03
N PRO A 626 -2.64 5.94 24.65
CA PRO A 626 -2.15 5.34 25.89
C PRO A 626 -2.90 5.86 27.13
N ALA A 627 -4.22 6.01 27.04
CA ALA A 627 -5.08 6.58 28.06
C ALA A 627 -6.42 5.85 28.14
N ASP A 628 -6.97 5.79 29.34
CA ASP A 628 -8.28 5.17 29.64
C ASP A 628 -9.09 6.11 30.54
N GLY A 629 -10.40 5.88 30.60
CA GLY A 629 -11.27 6.58 31.54
C GLY A 629 -11.32 8.09 31.27
N ARG A 630 -11.38 8.89 32.33
CA ARG A 630 -11.45 10.35 32.23
C ARG A 630 -10.27 10.97 31.50
N LEU A 631 -9.08 10.34 31.54
CA LEU A 631 -7.93 10.83 30.80
C LEU A 631 -8.18 10.71 29.30
N LEU A 632 -8.62 9.53 28.83
CA LEU A 632 -8.99 9.33 27.43
C LEU A 632 -10.07 10.32 26.99
N THR A 633 -11.14 10.46 27.78
CA THR A 633 -12.25 11.38 27.50
C THR A 633 -11.75 12.81 27.32
N ARG A 634 -10.89 13.33 28.22
CA ARG A 634 -10.33 14.68 28.10
C ARG A 634 -9.54 14.90 26.81
N TRP A 635 -8.77 13.90 26.36
CA TRP A 635 -8.00 14.00 25.12
C TRP A 635 -8.89 13.90 23.88
N MET A 636 -9.95 13.09 23.93
CA MET A 636 -10.88 12.90 22.82
C MET A 636 -11.93 14.01 22.73
N ASP A 637 -12.28 14.67 23.84
CA ASP A 637 -13.09 15.90 23.84
C ASP A 637 -12.36 17.05 23.13
N ALA A 638 -11.02 17.09 23.23
CA ALA A 638 -10.17 18.11 22.61
C ALA A 638 -9.55 17.64 21.28
N ALA A 639 -10.15 16.67 20.58
CA ALA A 639 -9.54 16.05 19.40
C ALA A 639 -9.24 17.05 18.26
N ASP A 640 -9.98 18.15 18.17
CA ASP A 640 -9.78 19.26 17.24
C ASP A 640 -8.54 20.13 17.56
N ARG A 641 -7.97 19.98 18.76
CA ARG A 641 -6.79 20.70 19.28
C ARG A 641 -5.56 19.81 19.47
N VAL A 642 -5.65 18.53 19.09
CA VAL A 642 -4.59 17.54 19.37
C VAL A 642 -3.79 17.24 18.11
N VAL A 643 -2.54 17.68 18.08
CA VAL A 643 -1.58 17.33 17.03
C VAL A 643 -0.78 16.08 17.41
N GLN A 644 -0.33 15.35 16.40
CA GLN A 644 0.39 14.07 16.54
C GLN A 644 1.79 14.21 15.94
N TYR A 645 2.82 13.85 16.69
CA TYR A 645 4.21 13.92 16.22
C TYR A 645 5.07 12.87 16.90
N GLY A 646 6.06 12.35 16.19
CA GLY A 646 6.83 11.20 16.67
C GLY A 646 8.29 11.24 16.27
N PHE A 647 9.01 10.24 16.76
CA PHE A 647 10.35 9.95 16.29
C PHE A 647 10.55 8.45 16.10
N MET A 648 11.54 8.12 15.28
CA MET A 648 12.00 6.77 15.02
C MET A 648 13.48 6.64 15.35
N VAL A 649 13.89 5.44 15.74
CA VAL A 649 15.27 5.13 16.16
C VAL A 649 15.91 4.14 15.18
N ARG A 650 17.02 4.54 14.54
CA ARG A 650 17.82 3.60 13.74
C ARG A 650 18.38 2.48 14.64
N ASP A 651 18.00 1.25 14.33
CA ASP A 651 18.34 0.04 15.10
C ASP A 651 19.44 -0.82 14.46
N GLY A 652 20.00 -1.75 15.23
CA GLY A 652 21.15 -2.59 14.86
C GLY A 652 20.83 -3.97 14.28
N SER A 653 19.66 -4.17 13.64
CA SER A 653 19.27 -5.45 13.02
C SER A 653 19.27 -6.67 13.97
N VAL A 654 18.65 -6.53 15.14
CA VAL A 654 18.70 -7.52 16.24
C VAL A 654 17.56 -8.54 16.24
N GLY A 655 16.56 -8.36 15.38
CA GLY A 655 15.36 -9.20 15.37
C GLY A 655 15.50 -10.48 14.52
N ARG A 656 14.44 -11.28 14.55
CA ARG A 656 14.28 -12.43 13.65
C ARG A 656 12.81 -12.76 13.39
N VAL A 657 12.54 -13.40 12.26
CA VAL A 657 11.25 -13.97 11.87
C VAL A 657 11.38 -15.49 11.78
N ARG A 658 10.43 -16.20 12.39
CA ARG A 658 10.33 -17.67 12.30
C ARG A 658 8.93 -18.06 11.85
N ARG A 659 8.77 -19.33 11.48
CA ARG A 659 7.45 -19.93 11.29
C ARG A 659 6.72 -19.99 12.63
N GLY A 660 5.58 -19.33 12.70
CA GLY A 660 4.66 -19.34 13.84
C GLY A 660 3.45 -20.25 13.61
N PRO A 661 2.54 -20.32 14.60
CA PRO A 661 1.31 -21.10 14.53
C PRO A 661 0.45 -20.74 13.31
N GLY A 662 -0.20 -21.73 12.71
CA GLY A 662 -1.05 -21.52 11.52
C GLY A 662 -0.29 -21.02 10.29
N GLY A 663 1.05 -21.10 10.28
CA GLY A 663 1.87 -20.60 9.19
C GLY A 663 2.01 -19.08 9.17
N ARG A 664 1.77 -18.36 10.28
CA ARG A 664 2.03 -16.92 10.41
C ARG A 664 3.50 -16.61 10.68
N PRO A 665 4.01 -15.41 10.38
CA PRO A 665 5.33 -15.00 10.83
C PRO A 665 5.34 -14.75 12.34
N LEU A 666 6.16 -15.48 13.09
CA LEU A 666 6.48 -15.17 14.48
C LEU A 666 7.66 -14.19 14.50
N ILE A 667 7.38 -12.97 14.92
CA ILE A 667 8.36 -11.87 14.93
C ILE A 667 8.97 -11.78 16.33
N HIS A 668 10.28 -11.99 16.44
CA HIS A 668 11.01 -11.76 17.68
C HIS A 668 11.84 -10.49 17.56
N TYR A 669 11.66 -9.58 18.52
CA TYR A 669 12.41 -8.34 18.58
C TYR A 669 12.53 -7.91 20.04
N SER A 670 13.70 -7.42 20.45
CA SER A 670 13.91 -6.91 21.81
C SER A 670 14.77 -5.67 21.75
N LEU A 671 14.37 -4.63 22.48
CA LEU A 671 15.16 -3.43 22.61
C LEU A 671 16.44 -3.74 23.38
N THR A 672 17.58 -3.31 22.84
CA THR A 672 18.84 -3.33 23.57
C THR A 672 18.86 -2.19 24.60
N PRO A 673 19.73 -2.26 25.63
CA PRO A 673 19.91 -1.15 26.58
C PRO A 673 20.25 0.18 25.91
N GLU A 674 21.07 0.14 24.85
CA GLU A 674 21.41 1.30 24.02
C GLU A 674 20.19 1.91 23.31
N LEU A 675 19.33 1.08 22.73
CA LEU A 675 18.10 1.58 22.11
C LEU A 675 17.14 2.14 23.16
N LEU A 676 17.06 1.53 24.34
CA LEU A 676 16.24 2.03 25.45
C LEU A 676 16.70 3.43 25.89
N ASP A 677 18.00 3.66 26.02
CA ASP A 677 18.57 4.98 26.32
C ASP A 677 18.21 6.01 25.23
N LEU A 678 18.35 5.64 23.96
CA LEU A 678 17.96 6.51 22.84
C LEU A 678 16.46 6.85 22.85
N PHE A 679 15.59 5.89 23.18
CA PHE A 679 14.16 6.16 23.35
C PHE A 679 13.89 7.10 24.53
N ALA A 680 14.59 6.93 25.65
CA ALA A 680 14.45 7.80 26.82
C ALA A 680 14.83 9.25 26.50
N ARG A 681 15.97 9.46 25.83
CA ARG A 681 16.43 10.78 25.39
C ARG A 681 15.54 11.37 24.29
N GLY A 682 15.12 10.55 23.32
CA GLY A 682 14.22 10.97 22.25
C GLY A 682 12.84 11.37 22.75
N ALA A 683 12.29 10.66 23.74
CA ALA A 683 11.01 10.99 24.36
C ALA A 683 11.06 12.34 25.08
N ALA A 684 12.12 12.60 25.85
CA ALA A 684 12.33 13.90 26.50
C ALA A 684 12.40 15.02 25.46
N ALA A 685 13.20 14.85 24.40
CA ALA A 685 13.34 15.85 23.35
C ALA A 685 12.06 16.08 22.55
N LEU A 686 11.27 15.04 22.25
CA LEU A 686 9.98 15.18 21.57
C LEU A 686 8.99 15.97 22.43
N ALA A 687 8.89 15.66 23.73
CA ALA A 687 8.01 16.40 24.62
C ALA A 687 8.46 17.86 24.78
N GLU A 688 9.76 18.11 24.93
CA GLU A 688 10.31 19.47 24.97
C GLU A 688 10.04 20.25 23.67
N LEU A 689 10.22 19.60 22.51
CA LEU A 689 9.94 20.18 21.18
C LEU A 689 8.50 20.64 21.08
N LEU A 690 7.54 19.78 21.47
CA LEU A 690 6.12 20.08 21.38
C LEU A 690 5.69 21.20 22.37
N LEU A 691 6.21 21.17 23.59
CA LEU A 691 5.95 22.23 24.59
C LEU A 691 6.56 23.57 24.19
N ALA A 692 7.80 23.57 23.67
CA ALA A 692 8.43 24.77 23.12
C ALA A 692 7.69 25.30 21.88
N GLY A 693 7.02 24.41 21.14
CA GLY A 693 6.13 24.74 20.02
C GLY A 693 4.79 25.37 20.42
N GLY A 694 4.48 25.46 21.73
CA GLY A 694 3.25 26.06 22.26
C GLY A 694 2.17 25.05 22.69
N ALA A 695 2.51 23.77 22.85
CA ALA A 695 1.58 22.82 23.45
C ALA A 695 1.38 23.09 24.96
N GLU A 696 0.14 22.99 25.43
CA GLU A 696 -0.18 23.10 26.87
C GLU A 696 0.21 21.84 27.65
N SER A 697 0.12 20.68 26.97
CA SER A 697 0.37 19.37 27.56
C SER A 697 0.63 18.34 26.47
N VAL A 698 1.41 17.31 26.80
CA VAL A 698 1.80 16.21 25.90
C VAL A 698 1.46 14.86 26.53
N LEU A 699 0.71 14.02 25.83
CA LEU A 699 0.51 12.61 26.16
C LEU A 699 1.67 11.78 25.58
N THR A 700 2.40 11.07 26.44
CA THR A 700 3.77 10.61 26.14
C THR A 700 3.86 9.20 25.52
N GLY A 701 2.86 8.34 25.73
CA GLY A 701 2.98 6.91 25.40
C GLY A 701 3.85 6.10 26.35
N ILE A 702 4.21 6.65 27.51
CA ILE A 702 5.05 6.01 28.53
C ILE A 702 4.20 5.61 29.73
N SER A 703 4.15 4.31 30.00
CA SER A 703 3.45 3.77 31.17
C SER A 703 4.06 4.30 32.47
N GLY A 704 3.21 4.83 33.35
CA GLY A 704 3.60 5.49 34.61
C GLY A 704 3.83 6.99 34.50
N GLN A 705 3.95 7.54 33.28
CA GLN A 705 4.15 8.98 33.04
C GLN A 705 3.30 9.45 31.86
N PRO A 706 1.96 9.35 31.96
CA PRO A 706 1.10 9.48 30.80
C PRO A 706 1.11 10.88 30.19
N THR A 707 1.26 11.93 31.01
CA THR A 707 1.19 13.33 30.55
C THR A 707 2.31 14.16 31.16
N VAL A 708 2.85 15.12 30.37
CA VAL A 708 3.74 16.19 30.85
C VAL A 708 3.22 17.55 30.35
N ASP A 709 3.41 18.60 31.15
CA ASP A 709 2.87 19.95 30.89
C ASP A 709 3.93 21.07 31.07
N SER A 710 5.17 20.70 31.38
CA SER A 710 6.28 21.64 31.54
C SER A 710 7.56 21.07 30.96
N ARG A 711 8.46 21.96 30.52
CA ARG A 711 9.76 21.56 29.96
C ARG A 711 10.60 20.79 30.96
N THR A 712 10.49 21.09 32.26
CA THR A 712 11.15 20.34 33.33
C THR A 712 10.63 18.90 33.40
N ALA A 713 9.30 18.72 33.42
CA ALA A 713 8.70 17.38 33.42
C ALA A 713 9.04 16.58 32.15
N ALA A 714 9.11 17.26 30.99
CA ALA A 714 9.56 16.66 29.74
C ALA A 714 11.03 16.20 29.81
N ALA A 715 11.93 17.04 30.31
CA ALA A 715 13.34 16.70 30.49
C ALA A 715 13.55 15.50 31.42
N ASP A 716 12.70 15.35 32.44
CA ASP A 716 12.75 14.24 33.39
C ASP A 716 12.35 12.88 32.80
N LEU A 717 11.67 12.84 31.64
CA LEU A 717 11.30 11.58 30.97
C LEU A 717 12.52 10.69 30.70
N ARG A 718 13.70 11.28 30.41
CA ARG A 718 14.96 10.54 30.23
C ARG A 718 15.34 9.71 31.45
N HIS A 719 14.87 10.11 32.62
CA HIS A 719 15.09 9.46 33.91
C HIS A 719 13.91 8.61 34.38
N GLN A 720 12.84 8.53 33.60
CA GLN A 720 11.63 7.80 33.99
C GLN A 720 11.38 6.58 33.09
N VAL A 721 11.91 6.59 31.87
CA VAL A 721 12.00 5.40 31.01
C VAL A 721 13.13 4.50 31.52
N ARG A 722 12.75 3.43 32.22
CA ARG A 722 13.67 2.46 32.85
C ARG A 722 13.54 1.06 32.28
N HIS A 723 12.42 0.73 31.65
CA HIS A 723 12.16 -0.60 31.11
C HIS A 723 11.43 -0.54 29.75
N PRO A 724 11.78 -1.41 28.76
CA PRO A 724 11.15 -1.42 27.43
C PRO A 724 9.63 -1.57 27.43
N SER A 725 9.06 -2.28 28.41
CA SER A 725 7.61 -2.47 28.53
C SER A 725 6.85 -1.20 28.89
N GLN A 726 7.54 -0.13 29.32
CA GLN A 726 6.88 1.16 29.55
C GLN A 726 6.50 1.82 28.22
N LEU A 727 7.22 1.53 27.14
CA LEU A 727 7.08 2.19 25.85
C LEU A 727 5.98 1.55 25.01
N ARG A 728 5.09 2.36 24.45
CA ARG A 728 4.10 1.96 23.44
C ARG A 728 4.66 2.24 22.06
N LEU A 729 5.21 1.21 21.41
CA LEU A 729 5.98 1.37 20.17
C LEU A 729 5.25 0.81 18.95
N ALA A 730 5.52 1.44 17.81
CA ALA A 730 5.16 0.94 16.49
C ALA A 730 6.41 0.94 15.59
N ALA A 731 6.36 0.23 14.47
CA ALA A 731 7.45 0.14 13.52
C ALA A 731 6.91 -0.11 12.11
N PHE A 732 7.47 0.62 11.13
CA PHE A 732 6.92 0.64 9.77
C PHE A 732 7.94 0.23 8.71
N HIS A 733 9.20 -0.01 9.10
CA HIS A 733 10.30 -0.26 8.17
C HIS A 733 11.03 -1.59 8.47
N PRO A 734 10.33 -2.73 8.45
CA PRO A 734 10.99 -4.02 8.62
C PRO A 734 11.93 -4.31 7.44
N LEU A 735 13.19 -4.66 7.69
CA LEU A 735 14.21 -5.02 6.67
C LEU A 735 15.10 -6.22 7.09
N GLY A 736 15.85 -6.80 6.16
CA GLY A 736 17.05 -7.61 6.45
C GLY A 736 16.90 -9.13 6.65
N THR A 737 15.67 -9.66 6.62
CA THR A 737 15.41 -11.08 6.92
C THR A 737 15.87 -12.07 5.84
N CYS A 738 16.18 -11.59 4.66
CA CYS A 738 16.82 -12.31 3.56
C CYS A 738 18.02 -11.52 3.05
N ARG A 739 18.81 -10.92 3.95
CA ARG A 739 19.84 -9.94 3.60
C ARG A 739 20.79 -10.41 2.50
N MET A 740 21.17 -9.47 1.66
CA MET A 740 22.24 -9.60 0.68
C MET A 740 23.61 -9.73 1.36
N ALA A 741 24.48 -10.59 0.83
CA ALA A 741 25.85 -10.77 1.30
C ALA A 741 26.75 -11.37 0.20
N ALA A 742 28.06 -11.47 0.49
CA ALA A 742 29.03 -12.08 -0.42
C ALA A 742 28.96 -13.62 -0.43
N SER A 743 28.47 -14.24 0.65
CA SER A 743 28.45 -15.70 0.81
C SER A 743 27.18 -16.22 1.53
N PRO A 744 26.83 -17.51 1.37
CA PRO A 744 25.69 -18.12 2.09
C PRO A 744 25.86 -18.16 3.62
N ASP A 745 27.09 -18.08 4.12
CA ASP A 745 27.38 -18.05 5.55
C ASP A 745 27.17 -16.66 6.16
N GLU A 746 26.95 -15.64 5.33
CA GLU A 746 26.75 -14.26 5.75
C GLU A 746 25.37 -13.71 5.38
N GLY A 747 24.65 -14.32 4.43
CA GLY A 747 23.36 -13.81 3.96
C GLY A 747 22.42 -14.88 3.40
N VAL A 748 21.44 -14.43 2.63
CA VAL A 748 20.43 -15.28 1.99
C VAL A 748 20.47 -15.15 0.47
N VAL A 749 20.79 -13.95 -0.03
CA VAL A 749 20.96 -13.69 -1.45
C VAL A 749 22.34 -13.13 -1.76
N ASP A 750 22.83 -13.40 -2.96
CA ASP A 750 24.02 -12.74 -3.52
C ASP A 750 23.71 -11.30 -3.97
N PHE A 751 24.73 -10.58 -4.47
CA PHE A 751 24.59 -9.20 -4.92
C PHE A 751 23.67 -9.01 -6.14
N ASP A 752 23.34 -10.10 -6.84
CA ASP A 752 22.37 -10.14 -7.94
C ASP A 752 20.98 -10.58 -7.45
N HIS A 753 20.74 -10.54 -6.13
CA HIS A 753 19.51 -10.96 -5.45
C HIS A 753 19.15 -12.44 -5.57
N ARG A 754 20.03 -13.29 -6.11
CA ARG A 754 19.76 -14.72 -6.26
C ARG A 754 19.95 -15.42 -4.92
N VAL A 755 18.99 -16.25 -4.55
CA VAL A 755 19.04 -17.06 -3.33
C VAL A 755 20.18 -18.07 -3.43
N PHE A 756 21.07 -18.08 -2.44
CA PHE A 756 22.19 -19.01 -2.43
C PHE A 756 21.71 -20.47 -2.51
N GLY A 757 22.41 -21.28 -3.31
CA GLY A 757 22.04 -22.69 -3.56
C GLY A 757 20.83 -22.87 -4.48
N THR A 758 20.50 -21.85 -5.28
CA THR A 758 19.46 -21.93 -6.30
C THR A 758 19.91 -21.34 -7.63
N ASP A 759 19.32 -21.81 -8.73
CA ASP A 759 19.71 -21.38 -10.09
C ASP A 759 18.89 -20.19 -10.59
N ASN A 760 17.63 -20.07 -10.14
CA ASN A 760 16.65 -19.17 -10.75
C ASN A 760 15.63 -18.57 -9.76
N LEU A 761 15.97 -18.55 -8.46
CA LEU A 761 15.13 -17.99 -7.42
C LEU A 761 15.79 -16.73 -6.86
N TYR A 762 15.03 -15.64 -6.81
CA TYR A 762 15.51 -14.31 -6.40
C TYR A 762 14.64 -13.75 -5.27
N VAL A 763 15.21 -12.87 -4.43
CA VAL A 763 14.44 -12.10 -3.44
C VAL A 763 14.69 -10.60 -3.64
N ILE A 764 13.64 -9.87 -4.01
CA ILE A 764 13.71 -8.44 -4.33
C ILE A 764 12.60 -7.71 -3.57
N ASP A 765 12.85 -7.49 -2.29
CA ASP A 765 12.04 -6.66 -1.39
C ASP A 765 12.88 -6.22 -0.17
N GLY A 766 12.25 -5.57 0.81
CA GLY A 766 12.91 -5.11 2.04
C GLY A 766 13.65 -6.18 2.85
N SER A 767 13.33 -7.47 2.69
CA SER A 767 14.09 -8.56 3.32
C SER A 767 15.54 -8.62 2.82
N SER A 768 15.79 -8.24 1.57
CA SER A 768 17.13 -8.27 0.96
C SER A 768 18.02 -7.09 1.38
N VAL A 769 17.43 -6.00 1.88
CA VAL A 769 18.16 -4.80 2.31
C VAL A 769 19.07 -5.13 3.51
N PRO A 770 20.38 -4.86 3.45
CA PRO A 770 21.36 -5.46 4.38
C PRO A 770 21.27 -5.01 5.83
N SER A 771 20.76 -3.81 6.10
CA SER A 771 20.73 -3.21 7.44
C SER A 771 19.65 -2.13 7.57
N SER A 772 19.43 -1.66 8.80
CA SER A 772 18.57 -0.51 9.07
C SER A 772 19.10 0.76 8.40
N LEU A 773 18.24 1.43 7.64
CA LEU A 773 18.57 2.68 6.94
C LEU A 773 18.46 3.90 7.85
N GLY A 774 17.68 3.81 8.93
CA GLY A 774 17.34 4.96 9.77
C GLY A 774 16.48 6.01 9.08
N VAL A 775 15.86 5.68 7.93
CA VAL A 775 14.91 6.50 7.17
C VAL A 775 13.84 5.60 6.52
N ASN A 776 12.80 6.18 5.92
CA ASN A 776 11.83 5.41 5.14
C ASN A 776 12.53 4.65 3.99
N PRO A 777 12.30 3.34 3.83
CA PRO A 777 13.07 2.52 2.91
C PRO A 777 12.48 2.41 1.50
N GLN A 778 11.29 2.96 1.21
CA GLN A 778 10.59 2.68 -0.06
C GLN A 778 11.43 3.00 -1.31
N VAL A 779 12.23 4.07 -1.29
CA VAL A 779 13.06 4.46 -2.45
C VAL A 779 14.29 3.54 -2.58
N THR A 780 14.75 2.95 -1.48
CA THR A 780 15.89 2.03 -1.45
C THR A 780 15.50 0.61 -1.87
N ILE A 781 14.30 0.16 -1.49
CA ILE A 781 13.70 -1.12 -1.88
C ILE A 781 13.24 -1.04 -3.33
#